data_AF-A0A9P1DV67-F1
#
_entry.id   AF-A0A9P1DV67-F1
#
_cell.length_a   1.000
_cell.length_b   1.000
_cell.length_c   1.000
_cell.angle_alpha   90.00
_cell.angle_beta   90.00
_cell.angle_gamma   90.00
#
_symmetry.space_group_name_H-M   'P 1'
#
loop_
_entity.id
_entity.type
_entity.pdbx_description
1 polymer ?
#
loop_
_entity_poly.entity_id
_entity_poly.type
_entity_poly.pdbx_seq_one_letter_code
_entity_poly.pdbx_strand_id
1 'polypeptide(L)'
;MIPAEGRVGRQVSPGDESYPLVRQEKGAKGRAWPECCCRPYVRRCLLFDHNPRFAECAELAARSAFSLVICGLPFLLPAGVAPNLDSFVDSGFYAVTVVSFIVLHIKTNLGSTMAATCSGLRGVVLAVCNAWCMFGLFPDGYTEEESIWVWWFGFAEGLLFLITIVHLNFDTGAMVFSIKLFSGYWMHFLKIDQEGFRTPWTPGFSIYKNKGIQDLTNVVLGAFLTILIFLFPYPLTALQAAQEAATVMSHEVPYILRLFVKYLEDTKSNDYEQDRIMRNIRRLQRKGDSLSSNVEYSWWECFGWGSRQADRVALRRLEKVLRDCYDSIHGIWSVSELRKGEERGKHHLAMIEVIRVRYLPLLNLVEELIEQVVFVGSITQFSDAQKTEVLRLIQEIRAEQAMFREANGENEIASIIQELEVVHTVACHMMMVINGFVRYAEKTMQESNKASYLCDMEGFGFRDLFKGVTSPGCNTQLSAECLGVRYSMRMIFSVLLGFFTGYSGSGMVTPGSPAIAKATATLLSKFPGSALVKNLNRIQGVVLGTVFGQLLDTIFHRSTACSYFNEVLLGCCFASYIFATVFIHFYVTDFAIMGIQMANFGGTEMMTGGCGEKEDTGKAYSKITTNLLAIIFIVLVDLVFASERASDMAAAKSQDLWVTIKLGAMDVLDPDKKVTLSSVTLETELSRVESLGREASHEPRYHRIAWREQMFDATLKEMQEVRYALSTLERILAENGQDGAKKVPYFRSTVLQTSAVQQWAAVLREKFDLISSLLEVFSHETNQRWPMLDDEKVTKQFRVESEKAKSQLLQEIVRLELYKQGPLEPMNNTSFRDDPLCMLSIFLACSDAMLVLGCPGSWSRNGGGPA
;
A
#
# COMPACT_ATOMS: atom_id res chain seq x y z
N MET A 1 -1.28 58.66 34.11
CA MET A 1 -2.67 58.19 34.27
C MET A 1 -2.62 56.66 34.35
N ILE A 2 -2.14 56.16 35.50
CA ILE A 2 -2.86 55.51 36.61
C ILE A 2 -3.15 54.01 36.31
N PRO A 3 -2.83 53.09 37.26
CA PRO A 3 -2.36 51.74 36.94
C PRO A 3 -3.20 50.59 37.57
N ALA A 4 -2.82 49.36 37.18
CA ALA A 4 -2.83 48.08 37.92
C ALA A 4 -3.91 47.74 38.98
N GLU A 5 -4.71 46.71 38.69
CA GLU A 5 -5.35 45.73 39.61
C GLU A 5 -5.54 44.44 38.79
N GLY A 6 -5.52 43.19 39.25
CA GLY A 6 -5.41 42.56 40.56
C GLY A 6 -5.68 41.05 40.31
N ARG A 7 -4.80 40.16 40.79
CA ARG A 7 -4.93 38.70 40.62
C ARG A 7 -6.12 38.17 41.44
N VAL A 8 -7.02 37.42 40.80
CA VAL A 8 -8.00 36.55 41.49
C VAL A 8 -7.51 35.11 41.36
N GLY A 9 -7.22 34.50 42.52
CA GLY A 9 -6.80 33.11 42.63
C GLY A 9 -7.97 32.15 42.35
N ARG A 10 -7.67 31.06 41.64
CA ARG A 10 -8.54 29.89 41.53
C ARG A 10 -7.94 28.76 42.36
N GLN A 11 -8.74 28.28 43.31
CA GLN A 11 -8.46 27.13 44.18
C GLN A 11 -8.10 25.90 43.35
N VAL A 12 -7.01 25.24 43.74
CA VAL A 12 -6.62 23.91 43.28
C VAL A 12 -7.32 22.89 44.19
N SER A 13 -8.18 22.04 43.61
CA SER A 13 -8.65 20.83 44.27
C SER A 13 -7.53 19.77 44.30
N PRO A 14 -7.33 19.04 45.40
CA PRO A 14 -6.36 17.96 45.47
C PRO A 14 -6.99 16.66 44.98
N GLY A 15 -6.52 16.12 43.87
CA GLY A 15 -7.01 14.84 43.34
C GLY A 15 -6.60 14.54 41.90
N ASP A 16 -5.37 14.88 41.52
CA ASP A 16 -4.76 14.43 40.26
C ASP A 16 -3.49 13.66 40.64
N GLU A 17 -3.62 12.35 40.88
CA GLU A 17 -2.50 11.44 40.70
C GLU A 17 -2.25 11.31 39.19
N SER A 18 -1.56 12.31 38.65
CA SER A 18 -0.95 12.22 37.33
C SER A 18 0.05 11.08 37.34
N TYR A 19 -0.34 9.94 36.75
CA TYR A 19 0.63 8.97 36.26
C TYR A 19 1.67 9.74 35.43
N PRO A 20 2.98 9.53 35.68
CA PRO A 20 4.00 10.30 35.01
C PRO A 20 3.86 10.07 33.50
N LEU A 21 3.52 11.13 32.78
CA LEU A 21 3.69 11.20 31.34
C LEU A 21 5.13 10.80 31.04
N VAL A 22 5.23 9.57 30.56
CA VAL A 22 6.28 8.95 29.78
C VAL A 22 7.61 9.70 29.83
N ARG A 23 8.56 9.06 30.52
CA ARG A 23 10.00 9.23 30.42
C ARG A 23 10.48 8.93 28.98
N GLN A 24 9.97 9.61 27.96
CA GLN A 24 10.15 9.25 26.54
C GLN A 24 11.45 9.79 25.93
N GLU A 25 12.21 10.63 26.64
CA GLU A 25 13.43 11.23 26.07
C GLU A 25 14.74 10.91 26.81
N LYS A 26 14.70 10.25 27.97
CA LYS A 26 15.93 10.06 28.79
C LYS A 26 16.47 8.63 28.84
N GLY A 27 15.69 7.61 28.48
CA GLY A 27 16.12 6.20 28.50
C GLY A 27 16.77 5.68 27.21
N ALA A 28 16.42 6.25 26.05
CA ALA A 28 16.87 5.77 24.74
C ALA A 28 18.24 6.33 24.29
N LYS A 29 19.04 6.88 25.20
CA LYS A 29 20.38 7.43 24.87
C LYS A 29 21.48 6.38 24.68
N GLY A 30 21.19 5.10 24.93
CA GLY A 30 22.23 4.05 24.98
C GLY A 30 22.40 3.19 23.72
N ARG A 31 21.40 3.09 22.84
CA ARG A 31 21.40 2.12 21.72
C ARG A 31 20.65 2.60 20.48
N ALA A 32 20.62 3.90 20.23
CA ALA A 32 20.24 4.38 18.91
C ALA A 32 21.36 3.99 17.92
N TRP A 33 20.99 3.55 16.72
CA TRP A 33 21.91 3.41 15.59
C TRP A 33 22.85 4.61 15.53
N PRO A 34 24.09 4.48 15.02
CA PRO A 34 24.94 5.65 14.78
C PRO A 34 24.21 6.57 13.80
N GLU A 35 23.41 7.49 14.33
CA GLU A 35 22.74 8.53 13.58
C GLU A 35 23.87 9.33 12.97
N CYS A 36 23.95 9.39 11.63
CA CYS A 36 24.82 10.35 10.98
C CYS A 36 24.55 11.71 11.63
N CYS A 37 25.61 12.35 12.15
CA CYS A 37 25.50 13.59 12.94
C CYS A 37 24.64 14.67 12.27
N CYS A 38 24.46 14.63 10.95
CA CYS A 38 23.64 15.56 10.17
C CYS A 38 22.12 15.31 10.21
N ARG A 39 21.65 14.06 10.34
CA ARG A 39 20.21 13.71 10.21
C ARG A 39 19.32 14.39 11.25
N PRO A 40 19.70 14.47 12.54
CA PRO A 40 18.88 15.16 13.55
C PRO A 40 18.74 16.66 13.29
N TYR A 41 19.80 17.33 12.80
CA TYR A 41 19.75 18.77 12.49
C TYR A 41 18.86 19.06 11.30
N VAL A 42 18.97 18.28 10.22
CA VAL A 42 18.11 18.42 9.03
C VAL A 42 16.64 18.23 9.40
N ARG A 43 16.32 17.17 10.17
CA ARG A 43 14.95 16.92 10.66
C ARG A 43 14.42 18.08 11.49
N ARG A 44 15.23 18.64 12.39
CA ARG A 44 14.83 19.78 13.23
C ARG A 44 14.58 21.05 12.40
N CYS A 45 15.43 21.34 11.42
CA CYS A 45 15.24 22.48 10.51
C CYS A 45 13.95 22.37 9.69
N LEU A 46 13.54 21.16 9.32
CA LEU A 46 12.32 20.89 8.56
C LEU A 46 11.06 20.71 9.42
N LEU A 47 11.11 21.13 10.70
CA LEU A 47 9.98 21.08 11.63
C LEU A 47 9.44 19.66 11.89
N PHE A 48 10.31 18.65 11.93
CA PHE A 48 9.94 17.27 12.22
C PHE A 48 9.16 17.14 13.54
N ASP A 49 9.50 17.96 14.54
CA ASP A 49 8.83 18.01 15.84
C ASP A 49 7.34 18.40 15.75
N HIS A 50 6.94 19.13 14.70
CA HIS A 50 5.55 19.55 14.49
C HIS A 50 4.80 18.60 13.54
N ASN A 51 5.42 18.25 12.41
CA ASN A 51 4.80 17.36 11.42
C ASN A 51 5.84 16.47 10.75
N PRO A 52 6.02 15.22 11.24
CA PRO A 52 6.99 14.27 10.71
C PRO A 52 6.80 13.99 9.21
N ARG A 53 5.54 13.87 8.76
CA ARG A 53 5.23 13.58 7.35
C ARG A 53 5.64 14.72 6.44
N PHE A 54 5.38 15.97 6.86
CA PHE A 54 5.83 17.15 6.12
C PHE A 54 7.36 17.17 6.00
N ALA A 55 8.06 16.96 7.12
CA ALA A 55 9.51 17.02 7.17
C ALA A 55 10.17 15.95 6.29
N GLU A 56 9.66 14.70 6.29
CA GLU A 56 10.16 13.63 5.43
C GLU A 56 9.97 13.95 3.93
N CYS A 57 8.79 14.46 3.54
CA CYS A 57 8.52 14.85 2.15
C CYS A 57 9.38 16.05 1.72
N ALA A 58 9.54 17.04 2.60
CA ALA A 58 10.35 18.22 2.35
C ALA A 58 11.84 17.88 2.25
N GLU A 59 12.34 16.97 3.07
CA GLU A 59 13.73 16.49 3.00
C GLU A 59 14.01 15.83 1.64
N LEU A 60 13.11 14.94 1.21
CA LEU A 60 13.24 14.25 -0.06
C LEU A 60 13.16 15.22 -1.25
N ALA A 61 12.26 16.19 -1.21
CA ALA A 61 12.16 17.24 -2.22
C ALA A 61 13.43 18.11 -2.26
N ALA A 62 13.99 18.47 -1.10
CA ALA A 62 15.22 19.26 -1.01
C ALA A 62 16.45 18.51 -1.57
N ARG A 63 16.60 17.22 -1.22
CA ARG A 63 17.65 16.36 -1.80
C ARG A 63 17.52 16.27 -3.31
N SER A 64 16.31 16.01 -3.80
CA SER A 64 16.02 15.90 -5.22
C SER A 64 16.36 17.19 -5.95
N ALA A 65 15.91 18.34 -5.45
CA ALA A 65 16.20 19.65 -6.02
C ALA A 65 17.70 19.94 -6.08
N PHE A 66 18.41 19.74 -4.98
CA PHE A 66 19.87 19.96 -4.92
C PHE A 66 20.63 19.06 -5.90
N SER A 67 20.31 17.76 -5.92
CA SER A 67 20.97 16.82 -6.82
C SER A 67 20.64 17.07 -8.29
N LEU A 68 19.39 17.45 -8.60
CA LEU A 68 18.97 17.75 -9.97
C LEU A 68 19.61 19.04 -10.48
N VAL A 69 19.88 20.04 -9.63
CA VAL A 69 20.66 21.23 -10.01
C VAL A 69 22.07 20.80 -10.43
N ILE A 70 22.74 19.95 -9.63
CA ILE A 70 24.09 19.46 -9.93
C ILE A 70 24.11 18.67 -11.23
N CYS A 71 23.15 17.76 -11.44
CA CYS A 71 23.03 17.00 -12.67
C CYS A 71 22.63 17.86 -13.87
N GLY A 72 21.91 18.95 -13.64
CA GLY A 72 21.48 19.91 -14.66
C GLY A 72 22.57 20.93 -15.05
N LEU A 73 23.66 21.06 -14.28
CA LEU A 73 24.72 22.05 -14.52
C LEU A 73 25.25 22.08 -15.98
N PRO A 74 25.46 20.94 -16.68
CA PRO A 74 25.94 20.99 -18.06
C PRO A 74 24.97 21.67 -19.04
N PHE A 75 23.69 21.76 -18.68
CA PHE A 75 22.65 22.39 -19.50
C PHE A 75 22.24 23.78 -18.99
N LEU A 76 22.58 24.09 -17.72
CA LEU A 76 22.32 25.39 -17.09
C LEU A 76 23.53 26.34 -17.21
N LEU A 77 24.69 25.84 -17.58
CA LEU A 77 25.89 26.67 -17.78
C LEU A 77 26.07 26.96 -19.27
N PRO A 78 26.54 28.17 -19.62
CA PRO A 78 26.82 28.49 -21.01
C PRO A 78 27.99 27.65 -21.54
N ALA A 79 27.91 27.29 -22.82
CA ALA A 79 28.94 26.52 -23.50
C ALA A 79 30.33 27.18 -23.36
N GLY A 80 31.34 26.37 -23.07
CA GLY A 80 32.73 26.80 -22.89
C GLY A 80 33.13 27.07 -21.43
N VAL A 81 32.20 27.13 -20.47
CA VAL A 81 32.53 27.22 -19.04
C VAL A 81 33.15 25.92 -18.53
N ALA A 82 32.68 24.78 -19.04
CA ALA A 82 33.16 23.46 -18.66
C ALA A 82 33.38 22.58 -19.90
N PRO A 83 34.46 22.80 -20.66
CA PRO A 83 34.66 22.18 -21.98
C PRO A 83 34.68 20.65 -21.98
N ASN A 84 35.06 20.03 -20.85
CA ASN A 84 35.01 18.58 -20.69
C ASN A 84 33.55 18.06 -20.55
N LEU A 85 32.69 18.81 -19.87
CA LEU A 85 31.27 18.48 -19.72
C LEU A 85 30.53 18.74 -21.04
N ASP A 86 30.86 19.83 -21.73
CA ASP A 86 30.32 20.15 -23.06
C ASP A 86 30.64 19.03 -24.06
N SER A 87 31.91 18.58 -24.11
CA SER A 87 32.31 17.43 -24.94
C SER A 87 31.53 16.15 -24.62
N PHE A 88 31.22 15.92 -23.34
CA PHE A 88 30.43 14.77 -22.91
C PHE A 88 28.95 14.89 -23.31
N VAL A 89 28.38 16.09 -23.27
CA VAL A 89 27.04 16.38 -23.79
C VAL A 89 26.99 16.24 -25.31
N ASP A 90 27.95 16.83 -26.02
CA ASP A 90 28.06 16.82 -27.48
C ASP A 90 28.22 15.40 -28.03
N SER A 91 28.87 14.51 -27.27
CA SER A 91 28.99 13.09 -27.62
C SER A 91 27.67 12.30 -27.55
N GLY A 92 26.63 12.87 -26.92
CA GLY A 92 25.33 12.24 -26.70
C GLY A 92 25.29 11.24 -25.54
N PHE A 93 26.42 11.00 -24.85
CA PHE A 93 26.49 10.13 -23.67
C PHE A 93 25.91 10.77 -22.41
N TYR A 94 25.70 12.10 -22.41
CA TYR A 94 24.96 12.82 -21.39
C TYR A 94 23.94 13.75 -22.01
N ALA A 95 22.66 13.46 -21.78
CA ALA A 95 21.56 14.26 -22.30
C ALA A 95 20.58 14.64 -21.18
N VAL A 96 19.72 15.62 -21.46
CA VAL A 96 18.64 16.04 -20.55
C VAL A 96 17.74 14.86 -20.13
N THR A 97 17.71 13.79 -20.95
CA THR A 97 17.05 12.52 -20.62
C THR A 97 17.57 11.87 -19.33
N VAL A 98 18.82 12.11 -18.93
CA VAL A 98 19.38 11.65 -17.65
C VAL A 98 18.62 12.29 -16.49
N VAL A 99 18.43 13.60 -16.54
CA VAL A 99 17.72 14.38 -15.51
C VAL A 99 16.24 14.00 -15.49
N SER A 100 15.61 13.87 -16.66
CA SER A 100 14.24 13.35 -16.79
C SER A 100 14.09 11.94 -16.19
N PHE A 101 15.07 11.05 -16.43
CA PHE A 101 15.06 9.71 -15.87
C PHE A 101 15.14 9.74 -14.34
N ILE A 102 15.98 10.61 -13.76
CA ILE A 102 16.06 10.79 -12.31
C ILE A 102 14.69 11.20 -11.76
N VAL A 103 14.08 12.27 -12.29
CA VAL A 103 12.78 12.77 -11.81
C VAL A 103 11.71 11.68 -11.84
N LEU A 104 11.62 10.89 -12.92
CA LEU A 104 10.59 9.87 -13.07
C LEU A 104 10.76 8.65 -12.12
N HIS A 105 11.95 8.43 -11.57
CA HIS A 105 12.28 7.25 -10.77
C HIS A 105 12.56 7.50 -9.29
N ILE A 106 12.63 8.76 -8.84
CA ILE A 106 12.69 9.09 -7.41
C ILE A 106 11.43 8.55 -6.71
N LYS A 107 11.62 7.73 -5.68
CA LYS A 107 10.56 7.21 -4.79
C LYS A 107 10.82 7.63 -3.35
N THR A 108 10.12 7.06 -2.38
CA THR A 108 10.20 7.47 -0.96
C THR A 108 11.47 7.00 -0.26
N ASN A 109 12.12 5.95 -0.75
CA ASN A 109 13.34 5.38 -0.18
C ASN A 109 14.23 4.75 -1.26
N LEU A 110 15.44 4.34 -0.87
CA LEU A 110 16.43 3.74 -1.77
C LEU A 110 15.92 2.45 -2.44
N GLY A 111 15.40 1.48 -1.67
CA GLY A 111 14.91 0.22 -2.22
C GLY A 111 13.81 0.38 -3.27
N SER A 112 12.80 1.22 -3.02
CA SER A 112 11.72 1.50 -3.99
C SER A 112 12.24 2.25 -5.23
N THR A 113 13.21 3.15 -5.04
CA THR A 113 13.88 3.86 -6.14
C THR A 113 14.71 2.91 -7.01
N MET A 114 15.44 1.97 -6.40
CA MET A 114 16.19 0.94 -7.11
C MET A 114 15.25 0.02 -7.90
N ALA A 115 14.15 -0.43 -7.30
CA ALA A 115 13.13 -1.23 -7.99
C ALA A 115 12.58 -0.51 -9.23
N ALA A 116 12.20 0.76 -9.07
CA ALA A 116 11.69 1.58 -10.16
C ALA A 116 12.76 1.77 -11.26
N THR A 117 13.99 2.08 -10.87
CA THR A 117 15.12 2.29 -11.78
C THR A 117 15.47 1.03 -12.57
N CYS A 118 15.53 -0.13 -11.92
CA CYS A 118 15.75 -1.43 -12.57
C CYS A 118 14.58 -1.79 -13.51
N SER A 119 13.35 -1.42 -13.17
CA SER A 119 12.20 -1.54 -14.07
C SER A 119 12.40 -0.70 -15.34
N GLY A 120 12.72 0.59 -15.21
CA GLY A 120 13.00 1.47 -16.34
C GLY A 120 14.16 0.98 -17.22
N LEU A 121 15.27 0.55 -16.61
CA LEU A 121 16.44 0.01 -17.30
C LEU A 121 16.09 -1.27 -18.10
N ARG A 122 15.32 -2.21 -17.52
CA ARG A 122 14.85 -3.40 -18.25
C ARG A 122 14.05 -3.02 -19.48
N GLY A 123 13.16 -2.03 -19.37
CA GLY A 123 12.39 -1.53 -20.51
C GLY A 123 13.29 -0.99 -21.64
N VAL A 124 14.31 -0.22 -21.28
CA VAL A 124 15.27 0.36 -22.23
C VAL A 124 16.09 -0.72 -22.92
N VAL A 125 16.60 -1.69 -22.16
CA VAL A 125 17.35 -2.83 -22.71
C VAL A 125 16.50 -3.61 -23.70
N LEU A 126 15.24 -3.91 -23.38
CA LEU A 126 14.33 -4.61 -24.30
C LEU A 126 14.12 -3.83 -25.61
N ALA A 127 13.90 -2.52 -25.52
CA ALA A 127 13.73 -1.68 -26.71
C ALA A 127 14.99 -1.61 -27.57
N VAL A 128 16.17 -1.46 -26.95
CA VAL A 128 17.46 -1.38 -27.65
C VAL A 128 17.83 -2.73 -28.28
N CYS A 129 17.64 -3.84 -27.57
CA CYS A 129 17.85 -5.18 -28.12
C CYS A 129 16.96 -5.42 -29.34
N ASN A 130 15.67 -5.05 -29.28
CA ASN A 130 14.78 -5.21 -30.42
C ASN A 130 15.21 -4.34 -31.61
N ALA A 131 15.60 -3.09 -31.35
CA ALA A 131 16.14 -2.22 -32.38
C ALA A 131 17.44 -2.76 -32.99
N TRP A 132 18.36 -3.31 -32.20
CA TRP A 132 19.56 -3.98 -32.74
C TRP A 132 19.22 -5.20 -33.58
N CYS A 133 18.17 -5.96 -33.27
CA CYS A 133 17.69 -7.03 -34.14
C CYS A 133 17.16 -6.49 -35.47
N MET A 134 16.31 -5.46 -35.43
CA MET A 134 15.74 -4.83 -36.64
C MET A 134 16.83 -4.23 -37.54
N PHE A 135 17.66 -3.34 -37.00
CA PHE A 135 18.75 -2.70 -37.73
C PHE A 135 19.95 -3.64 -37.98
N GLY A 136 20.04 -4.77 -37.28
CA GLY A 136 21.03 -5.80 -37.59
C GLY A 136 20.71 -6.58 -38.86
N LEU A 137 19.41 -6.81 -39.11
CA LEU A 137 18.91 -7.45 -40.33
C LEU A 137 18.85 -6.47 -41.50
N PHE A 138 18.40 -5.23 -41.25
CA PHE A 138 18.31 -4.15 -42.25
C PHE A 138 19.05 -2.91 -41.72
N PRO A 139 20.38 -2.82 -41.91
CA PRO A 139 21.22 -1.72 -41.39
C PRO A 139 20.75 -0.34 -41.80
N ASP A 140 20.26 -0.22 -43.02
CA ASP A 140 19.78 1.03 -43.60
C ASP A 140 18.28 1.24 -43.38
N GLY A 141 17.60 0.38 -42.62
CA GLY A 141 16.14 0.37 -42.42
C GLY A 141 15.37 0.36 -43.75
N TYR A 142 14.12 0.86 -43.75
CA TYR A 142 13.35 0.99 -44.99
C TYR A 142 13.72 2.27 -45.74
N THR A 143 14.16 2.11 -46.99
CA THR A 143 14.37 3.18 -47.96
C THR A 143 13.41 3.02 -49.14
N GLU A 144 13.02 4.12 -49.80
CA GLU A 144 12.13 4.06 -50.99
C GLU A 144 12.71 3.23 -52.16
N GLU A 145 14.03 3.04 -52.20
CA GLU A 145 14.74 2.23 -53.19
C GLU A 145 14.68 0.72 -52.90
N GLU A 146 14.40 0.32 -51.66
CA GLU A 146 14.33 -1.06 -51.23
C GLU A 146 12.96 -1.72 -51.47
N SER A 147 12.93 -3.04 -51.42
CA SER A 147 11.68 -3.81 -51.56
C SER A 147 10.68 -3.44 -50.46
N ILE A 148 9.42 -3.22 -50.85
CA ILE A 148 8.28 -2.97 -49.94
C ILE A 148 8.14 -4.01 -48.82
N TRP A 149 8.68 -5.21 -49.01
CA TRP A 149 8.67 -6.25 -47.98
C TRP A 149 9.47 -5.84 -46.72
N VAL A 150 10.53 -5.02 -46.83
CA VAL A 150 11.30 -4.52 -45.69
C VAL A 150 10.43 -3.61 -44.80
N TRP A 151 9.56 -2.80 -45.42
CA TRP A 151 8.57 -2.00 -44.70
C TRP A 151 7.59 -2.89 -43.93
N TRP A 152 7.03 -3.92 -44.59
CA TRP A 152 6.11 -4.85 -43.95
C TRP A 152 6.76 -5.64 -42.82
N PHE A 153 8.03 -6.02 -42.97
CA PHE A 153 8.82 -6.61 -41.90
C PHE A 153 8.92 -5.66 -40.70
N GLY A 154 9.35 -4.42 -40.93
CA GLY A 154 9.48 -3.42 -39.85
C GLY A 154 8.17 -3.12 -39.16
N PHE A 155 7.07 -3.07 -39.90
CA PHE A 155 5.73 -2.89 -39.34
C PHE A 155 5.28 -4.11 -38.51
N ALA A 156 5.42 -5.32 -39.04
CA ALA A 156 5.03 -6.55 -38.36
C ALA A 156 5.84 -6.77 -37.08
N GLU A 157 7.15 -6.53 -37.12
CA GLU A 157 8.03 -6.63 -35.95
C GLU A 157 7.67 -5.61 -34.88
N GLY A 158 7.42 -4.36 -35.25
CA GLY A 158 7.02 -3.35 -34.28
C GLY A 158 5.66 -3.62 -33.63
N LEU A 159 4.70 -4.14 -34.40
CA LEU A 159 3.42 -4.59 -33.87
C LEU A 159 3.59 -5.80 -32.93
N LEU A 160 4.41 -6.77 -33.32
CA LEU A 160 4.70 -7.95 -32.50
C LEU A 160 5.37 -7.56 -31.18
N PHE A 161 6.34 -6.64 -31.21
CA PHE A 161 6.99 -6.13 -30.01
C PHE A 161 5.98 -5.46 -29.07
N LEU A 162 5.12 -4.59 -29.60
CA LEU A 162 4.09 -3.92 -28.82
C LEU A 162 3.12 -4.91 -28.17
N ILE A 163 2.62 -5.90 -28.93
CA ILE A 163 1.76 -6.97 -28.41
C ILE A 163 2.48 -7.75 -27.32
N THR A 164 3.73 -8.14 -27.57
CA THR A 164 4.54 -8.96 -26.65
C THR A 164 4.79 -8.24 -25.32
N ILE A 165 5.26 -6.99 -25.37
CA ILE A 165 5.54 -6.20 -24.16
C ILE A 165 4.29 -5.95 -23.32
N VAL A 166 3.14 -5.74 -23.97
CA VAL A 166 1.88 -5.44 -23.27
C VAL A 166 1.24 -6.70 -22.67
N HIS A 167 1.38 -7.86 -23.31
CA HIS A 167 0.81 -9.13 -22.82
C HIS A 167 1.72 -9.85 -21.81
N LEU A 168 3.03 -9.62 -21.86
CA LEU A 168 3.95 -10.15 -20.86
C LEU A 168 3.77 -9.41 -19.53
N ASN A 169 4.00 -10.12 -18.42
CA ASN A 169 3.84 -9.57 -17.08
C ASN A 169 5.02 -8.69 -16.67
N PHE A 170 5.33 -7.67 -17.48
CA PHE A 170 6.33 -6.67 -17.14
C PHE A 170 5.76 -5.64 -16.17
N ASP A 171 6.64 -5.15 -15.30
CA ASP A 171 6.36 -3.98 -14.47
C ASP A 171 5.97 -2.78 -15.35
N THR A 172 5.07 -1.94 -14.85
CA THR A 172 4.55 -0.78 -15.59
C THR A 172 5.66 0.14 -16.08
N GLY A 173 6.73 0.32 -15.29
CA GLY A 173 7.90 1.11 -15.67
C GLY A 173 8.61 0.53 -16.90
N ALA A 174 8.95 -0.76 -16.87
CA ALA A 174 9.59 -1.46 -17.98
C ALA A 174 8.77 -1.36 -19.27
N MET A 175 7.45 -1.58 -19.18
CA MET A 175 6.53 -1.47 -20.31
C MET A 175 6.46 -0.04 -20.87
N VAL A 176 6.35 0.99 -20.02
CA VAL A 176 6.29 2.39 -20.46
C VAL A 176 7.59 2.80 -21.16
N PHE A 177 8.75 2.49 -20.57
CA PHE A 177 10.03 2.89 -21.15
C PHE A 177 10.40 2.10 -22.40
N SER A 178 10.04 0.80 -22.48
CA SER A 178 10.27 0.01 -23.68
C SER A 178 9.46 0.55 -24.85
N ILE A 179 8.15 0.76 -24.68
CA ILE A 179 7.28 1.27 -25.74
C ILE A 179 7.69 2.69 -26.12
N LYS A 180 7.99 3.56 -25.15
CA LYS A 180 8.43 4.94 -25.41
C LYS A 180 9.67 4.98 -26.28
N LEU A 181 10.74 4.28 -25.91
CA LEU A 181 11.99 4.30 -26.69
C LEU A 181 11.82 3.57 -28.02
N PHE A 182 11.22 2.39 -28.00
CA PHE A 182 11.02 1.58 -29.20
C PHE A 182 10.15 2.31 -30.23
N SER A 183 9.12 3.06 -29.84
CA SER A 183 8.33 3.87 -30.78
C SER A 183 9.19 4.88 -31.56
N GLY A 184 10.27 5.38 -30.94
CA GLY A 184 11.28 6.18 -31.63
C GLY A 184 12.03 5.37 -32.66
N TYR A 185 12.60 4.24 -32.26
CA TYR A 185 13.39 3.37 -33.12
C TYR A 185 12.58 2.81 -34.29
N TRP A 186 11.33 2.44 -34.02
CA TRP A 186 10.38 1.92 -35.00
C TRP A 186 10.04 2.96 -36.07
N MET A 187 9.84 4.22 -35.67
CA MET A 187 9.61 5.32 -36.60
C MET A 187 10.85 5.59 -37.48
N HIS A 188 12.04 5.59 -36.87
CA HIS A 188 13.30 5.73 -37.60
C HIS A 188 13.54 4.60 -38.59
N PHE A 189 13.11 3.37 -38.28
CA PHE A 189 13.23 2.24 -39.19
C PHE A 189 12.33 2.38 -40.42
N LEU A 190 11.10 2.89 -40.27
CA LEU A 190 10.10 2.94 -41.35
C LEU A 190 10.14 4.21 -42.21
N LYS A 191 10.91 5.24 -41.85
CA LYS A 191 10.96 6.51 -42.59
C LYS A 191 12.32 7.18 -42.47
N ILE A 192 13.16 6.98 -43.49
CA ILE A 192 14.58 7.38 -43.48
C ILE A 192 14.87 8.60 -44.37
N ASP A 193 13.93 8.97 -45.24
CA ASP A 193 14.15 9.93 -46.35
C ASP A 193 14.03 11.42 -45.99
N GLN A 194 14.24 11.82 -44.72
CA GLN A 194 14.49 13.23 -44.40
C GLN A 194 15.96 13.44 -44.07
N GLU A 195 16.64 14.26 -44.87
CA GLU A 195 18.01 14.73 -44.63
C GLU A 195 18.12 15.31 -43.21
N GLY A 196 18.75 14.55 -42.30
CA GLY A 196 18.84 14.89 -40.87
C GLY A 196 18.28 13.84 -39.90
N PHE A 197 17.53 12.85 -40.36
CA PHE A 197 16.89 11.80 -39.53
C PHE A 197 17.57 10.43 -39.54
N ARG A 198 18.75 10.29 -40.17
CA ARG A 198 19.57 9.08 -40.04
C ARG A 198 20.12 8.99 -38.62
N THR A 199 19.36 8.38 -37.71
CA THR A 199 19.91 7.97 -36.42
C THR A 199 21.03 6.97 -36.70
N PRO A 200 22.25 7.19 -36.20
CA PRO A 200 23.40 6.35 -36.49
C PRO A 200 23.28 4.98 -35.80
N TRP A 201 22.36 4.12 -36.25
CA TRP A 201 22.46 2.67 -36.12
C TRP A 201 23.47 2.19 -37.18
N THR A 202 24.69 2.73 -37.12
CA THR A 202 25.69 2.69 -38.21
C THR A 202 25.90 1.29 -38.78
N PRO A 203 26.00 1.15 -40.13
CA PRO A 203 26.63 -0.02 -40.72
C PRO A 203 28.06 -0.13 -40.14
N GLY A 204 28.33 -1.22 -39.41
CA GLY A 204 29.62 -1.47 -38.76
C GLY A 204 29.72 -1.27 -37.25
N PHE A 205 28.59 -1.12 -36.52
CA PHE A 205 28.52 -1.06 -35.05
C PHE A 205 29.62 -0.19 -34.39
N SER A 206 29.39 1.13 -34.30
CA SER A 206 30.29 2.02 -33.58
C SER A 206 29.80 2.28 -32.15
N ILE A 207 30.63 1.99 -31.14
CA ILE A 207 30.29 2.28 -29.73
C ILE A 207 29.94 3.75 -29.51
N TYR A 208 30.64 4.65 -30.18
CA TYR A 208 30.53 6.10 -29.98
C TYR A 208 29.38 6.76 -30.75
N LYS A 209 28.96 6.15 -31.86
CA LYS A 209 27.89 6.69 -32.71
C LYS A 209 26.57 5.93 -32.58
N ASN A 210 26.54 4.75 -31.94
CA ASN A 210 25.32 3.97 -31.85
C ASN A 210 24.31 4.62 -30.89
N LYS A 211 23.14 4.99 -31.42
CA LYS A 211 22.07 5.62 -30.64
C LYS A 211 21.57 4.74 -29.49
N GLY A 212 21.48 3.42 -29.69
CA GLY A 212 21.12 2.47 -28.64
C GLY A 212 22.11 2.46 -27.48
N ILE A 213 23.42 2.56 -27.76
CA ILE A 213 24.46 2.64 -26.73
C ILE A 213 24.39 3.97 -25.99
N GLN A 214 24.18 5.08 -26.69
CA GLN A 214 23.97 6.40 -26.06
C GLN A 214 22.76 6.39 -25.13
N ASP A 215 21.62 5.87 -25.57
CA ASP A 215 20.39 5.82 -24.77
C ASP A 215 20.53 4.87 -23.57
N LEU A 216 21.20 3.72 -23.75
CA LEU A 216 21.52 2.81 -22.65
C LEU A 216 22.47 3.48 -21.64
N THR A 217 23.48 4.19 -22.11
CA THR A 217 24.43 4.92 -21.26
C THR A 217 23.74 6.02 -20.46
N ASN A 218 22.90 6.82 -21.12
CA ASN A 218 22.10 7.87 -20.46
C ASN A 218 21.22 7.28 -19.35
N VAL A 219 20.57 6.14 -19.59
CA VAL A 219 19.72 5.50 -18.58
C VAL A 219 20.53 4.87 -17.45
N VAL A 220 21.66 4.24 -17.74
CA VAL A 220 22.56 3.69 -16.71
C VAL A 220 23.14 4.82 -15.84
N LEU A 221 23.52 5.94 -16.43
CA LEU A 221 23.96 7.13 -15.70
C LEU A 221 22.82 7.73 -14.86
N GLY A 222 21.62 7.88 -15.43
CA GLY A 222 20.44 8.34 -14.71
C GLY A 222 20.11 7.44 -13.52
N ALA A 223 20.14 6.12 -13.73
CA ALA A 223 19.95 5.10 -12.71
C ALA A 223 20.96 5.24 -11.56
N PHE A 224 22.24 5.31 -11.91
CA PHE A 224 23.32 5.46 -10.95
C PHE A 224 23.20 6.76 -10.15
N LEU A 225 22.98 7.89 -10.82
CA LEU A 225 22.80 9.20 -10.18
C LEU A 225 21.58 9.21 -9.26
N THR A 226 20.44 8.63 -9.69
CA THR A 226 19.23 8.51 -8.85
C THR A 226 19.53 7.76 -7.56
N ILE A 227 20.28 6.66 -7.62
CA ILE A 227 20.70 5.90 -6.44
C ILE A 227 21.59 6.75 -5.53
N LEU A 228 22.51 7.54 -6.08
CA LEU A 228 23.36 8.44 -5.29
C LEU A 228 22.57 9.49 -4.51
N ILE A 229 21.45 10.01 -5.04
CA ILE A 229 20.58 10.97 -4.34
C ILE A 229 20.10 10.42 -2.99
N PHE A 230 19.83 9.11 -2.92
CA PHE A 230 19.38 8.48 -1.68
C PHE A 230 20.52 8.11 -0.73
N LEU A 231 21.76 8.09 -1.21
CA LEU A 231 22.95 7.81 -0.38
C LEU A 231 23.52 9.08 0.26
N PHE A 232 23.38 10.23 -0.39
CA PHE A 232 23.91 11.51 0.09
C PHE A 232 22.81 12.43 0.62
N PRO A 233 23.06 13.21 1.69
CA PRO A 233 24.26 13.21 2.53
C PRO A 233 24.35 11.99 3.49
N TYR A 234 23.24 11.29 3.69
CA TYR A 234 23.17 10.04 4.43
C TYR A 234 22.12 9.11 3.80
N PRO A 235 22.28 7.78 3.92
CA PRO A 235 21.42 6.83 3.24
C PRO A 235 20.00 6.84 3.81
N LEU A 236 19.00 6.91 2.92
CA LEU A 236 17.57 6.72 3.24
C LEU A 236 17.12 5.34 2.76
N THR A 237 17.32 4.31 3.59
CA THR A 237 17.05 2.92 3.21
C THR A 237 15.63 2.47 3.59
N ALA A 238 15.04 1.64 2.74
CA ALA A 238 13.78 0.93 2.98
C ALA A 238 13.90 0.01 4.20
N LEU A 239 15.04 -0.67 4.39
CA LEU A 239 15.28 -1.51 5.57
C LEU A 239 15.21 -0.69 6.87
N GLN A 240 15.81 0.50 6.91
CA GLN A 240 15.74 1.37 8.07
C GLN A 240 14.32 1.91 8.29
N ALA A 241 13.62 2.30 7.23
CA ALA A 241 12.23 2.72 7.31
C ALA A 241 11.31 1.59 7.81
N ALA A 242 11.56 0.33 7.41
CA ALA A 242 10.87 -0.84 7.93
C ALA A 242 11.15 -1.05 9.43
N GLN A 243 12.41 -0.95 9.86
CA GLN A 243 12.77 -1.06 11.27
C GLN A 243 12.13 0.05 12.13
N GLU A 244 12.16 1.29 11.66
CA GLU A 244 11.51 2.43 12.33
C GLU A 244 9.98 2.19 12.45
N ALA A 245 9.33 1.71 11.39
CA ALA A 245 7.90 1.38 11.42
C ALA A 245 7.59 0.22 12.38
N ALA A 246 8.35 -0.89 12.31
CA ALA A 246 8.19 -2.04 13.18
C ALA A 246 8.40 -1.69 14.66
N THR A 247 9.39 -0.84 14.95
CA THR A 247 9.68 -0.33 16.29
C THR A 247 8.50 0.44 16.86
N VAL A 248 7.97 1.40 16.08
CA VAL A 248 6.81 2.20 16.51
C VAL A 248 5.61 1.29 16.76
N MET A 249 5.31 0.36 15.85
CA MET A 249 4.20 -0.57 16.01
C MET A 249 4.36 -1.47 17.23
N SER A 250 5.57 -1.97 17.50
CA SER A 250 5.84 -2.85 18.63
C SER A 250 5.65 -2.17 19.99
N HIS A 251 5.84 -0.84 20.07
CA HIS A 251 5.49 -0.06 21.26
C HIS A 251 3.99 0.29 21.35
N GLU A 252 3.37 0.60 20.21
CA GLU A 252 1.95 0.99 20.17
C GLU A 252 1.03 -0.18 20.53
N VAL A 253 1.38 -1.43 20.18
CA VAL A 253 0.56 -2.62 20.49
C VAL A 253 0.34 -2.81 22.00
N PRO A 254 1.39 -2.96 22.86
CA PRO A 254 1.20 -3.04 24.31
C PRO A 254 0.49 -1.82 24.89
N TYR A 255 0.79 -0.63 24.37
CA TYR A 255 0.16 0.61 24.81
C TYR A 255 -1.36 0.61 24.58
N ILE A 256 -1.82 0.20 23.40
CA ILE A 256 -3.24 0.07 23.08
C ILE A 256 -3.90 -0.95 24.01
N LEU A 257 -3.24 -2.08 24.30
CA LEU A 257 -3.78 -3.09 25.22
C LEU A 257 -3.95 -2.55 26.64
N ARG A 258 -3.02 -1.71 27.14
CA ARG A 258 -3.19 -1.01 28.43
C ARG A 258 -4.37 -0.05 28.42
N LEU A 259 -4.58 0.66 27.30
CA LEU A 259 -5.75 1.52 27.14
C LEU A 259 -7.06 0.72 27.16
N PHE A 260 -7.07 -0.50 26.61
CA PHE A 260 -8.24 -1.38 26.71
C PHE A 260 -8.51 -1.83 28.14
N VAL A 261 -7.49 -2.27 28.90
CA VAL A 261 -7.69 -2.63 30.31
C VAL A 261 -8.29 -1.44 31.07
N LYS A 262 -7.70 -0.25 30.94
CA LYS A 262 -8.20 0.98 31.56
C LYS A 262 -9.63 1.31 31.11
N TYR A 263 -9.90 1.22 29.81
CA TYR A 263 -11.23 1.46 29.26
C TYR A 263 -12.28 0.50 29.84
N LEU A 264 -11.89 -0.72 30.22
CA LEU A 264 -12.75 -1.78 30.75
C LEU A 264 -12.91 -1.74 32.28
N GLU A 265 -12.09 -0.97 33.00
CA GLU A 265 -12.16 -0.80 34.46
C GLU A 265 -13.35 0.06 34.91
N ASP A 266 -13.72 1.08 34.14
CA ASP A 266 -14.84 1.97 34.51
C ASP A 266 -16.18 1.23 34.52
N THR A 267 -17.17 1.67 35.31
CA THR A 267 -18.52 1.06 35.28
C THR A 267 -19.28 1.38 33.99
N LYS A 268 -18.91 2.46 33.31
CA LYS A 268 -19.49 2.93 32.05
C LYS A 268 -18.40 3.19 31.01
N SER A 269 -18.75 3.06 29.73
CA SER A 269 -17.85 3.37 28.61
C SER A 269 -17.47 4.86 28.61
N ASN A 270 -16.18 5.15 28.64
CA ASN A 270 -15.65 6.50 28.53
C ASN A 270 -15.38 6.86 27.05
N ASP A 271 -16.17 7.78 26.50
CA ASP A 271 -16.05 8.23 25.09
C ASP A 271 -14.65 8.80 24.77
N TYR A 272 -14.00 9.45 25.73
CA TYR A 272 -12.66 10.02 25.50
C TYR A 272 -11.58 8.93 25.32
N GLU A 273 -11.60 7.90 26.17
CA GLU A 273 -10.66 6.77 26.02
C GLU A 273 -11.00 5.95 24.77
N GLN A 274 -12.28 5.87 24.41
CA GLN A 274 -12.74 5.27 23.16
C GLN A 274 -12.11 5.96 21.93
N ASP A 275 -12.23 7.29 21.84
CA ASP A 275 -11.64 8.08 20.74
C ASP A 275 -10.11 7.97 20.70
N ARG A 276 -9.47 7.84 21.87
CA ARG A 276 -8.02 7.65 21.98
C ARG A 276 -7.60 6.28 21.43
N ILE A 277 -8.31 5.20 21.78
CA ILE A 277 -8.06 3.86 21.25
C ILE A 277 -8.19 3.88 19.73
N MET A 278 -9.26 4.45 19.18
CA MET A 278 -9.47 4.50 17.73
C MET A 278 -8.40 5.27 16.97
N ARG A 279 -7.92 6.39 17.54
CA ARG A 279 -6.81 7.15 16.94
C ARG A 279 -5.53 6.30 16.87
N ASN A 280 -5.23 5.51 17.89
CA ASN A 280 -4.04 4.65 17.91
C ASN A 280 -4.18 3.44 16.99
N ILE A 281 -5.35 2.82 16.93
CA ILE A 281 -5.64 1.74 15.98
C ILE A 281 -5.43 2.21 14.53
N ARG A 282 -5.98 3.38 14.15
CA ARG A 282 -5.76 3.97 12.80
C ARG A 282 -4.30 4.33 12.54
N ARG A 283 -3.54 4.67 13.58
CA ARG A 283 -2.10 4.91 13.48
C ARG A 283 -1.34 3.60 13.25
N LEU A 284 -1.74 2.51 13.92
CA LEU A 284 -1.17 1.18 13.77
C LEU A 284 -1.37 0.64 12.35
N GLN A 285 -2.57 0.79 11.78
CA GLN A 285 -2.87 0.39 10.39
C GLN A 285 -1.94 1.08 9.38
N ARG A 286 -1.88 2.42 9.41
CA ARG A 286 -1.02 3.21 8.49
C ARG A 286 0.46 2.83 8.60
N LYS A 287 0.94 2.50 9.79
CA LYS A 287 2.32 2.05 9.99
C LYS A 287 2.53 0.60 9.53
N GLY A 288 1.52 -0.26 9.66
CA GLY A 288 1.52 -1.62 9.11
C GLY A 288 1.65 -1.65 7.59
N ASP A 289 0.90 -0.80 6.89
CA ASP A 289 0.97 -0.69 5.43
C ASP A 289 2.37 -0.21 4.98
N SER A 290 2.91 0.79 5.69
CA SER A 290 4.26 1.28 5.46
C SER A 290 5.32 0.22 5.74
N LEU A 291 5.17 -0.59 6.79
CA LEU A 291 6.10 -1.67 7.14
C LEU A 291 6.14 -2.71 6.03
N SER A 292 4.98 -3.18 5.58
CA SER A 292 4.87 -4.21 4.54
C SER A 292 5.57 -3.78 3.24
N SER A 293 5.27 -2.57 2.77
CA SER A 293 5.87 -2.01 1.57
C SER A 293 7.39 -1.83 1.72
N ASN A 294 7.87 -1.33 2.86
CA ASN A 294 9.29 -1.12 3.09
C ASN A 294 10.06 -2.45 3.19
N VAL A 295 9.48 -3.50 3.79
CA VAL A 295 10.07 -4.84 3.86
C VAL A 295 10.22 -5.43 2.46
N GLU A 296 9.21 -5.30 1.60
CA GLU A 296 9.28 -5.74 0.21
C GLU A 296 10.40 -5.02 -0.56
N TYR A 297 10.42 -3.69 -0.49
CA TYR A 297 11.42 -2.90 -1.22
C TYR A 297 12.85 -3.04 -0.69
N SER A 298 13.03 -3.40 0.59
CA SER A 298 14.36 -3.66 1.14
C SER A 298 15.08 -4.84 0.47
N TRP A 299 14.37 -5.69 -0.30
CA TRP A 299 15.01 -6.69 -1.17
C TRP A 299 16.03 -6.07 -2.12
N TRP A 300 15.72 -4.92 -2.69
CA TRP A 300 16.58 -4.22 -3.66
C TRP A 300 17.85 -3.64 -3.03
N GLU A 301 17.93 -3.59 -1.70
CA GLU A 301 19.07 -3.05 -0.96
C GLU A 301 20.05 -4.15 -0.52
N CYS A 302 19.56 -5.39 -0.39
CA CYS A 302 20.35 -6.55 0.02
C CYS A 302 20.53 -7.61 -1.06
N PHE A 303 19.73 -7.58 -2.13
CA PHE A 303 19.67 -8.60 -3.20
C PHE A 303 19.54 -10.04 -2.66
N GLY A 304 18.90 -10.19 -1.49
CA GLY A 304 18.74 -11.49 -0.84
C GLY A 304 20.02 -12.01 -0.16
N TRP A 305 21.07 -11.20 0.00
CA TRP A 305 22.36 -11.64 0.53
C TRP A 305 22.71 -11.01 1.88
N GLY A 306 23.52 -11.73 2.67
CA GLY A 306 24.18 -11.26 3.89
C GLY A 306 23.27 -11.02 5.09
N SER A 307 23.80 -10.31 6.09
CA SER A 307 23.09 -10.00 7.35
C SER A 307 21.87 -9.10 7.14
N ARG A 308 21.89 -8.23 6.14
CA ARG A 308 20.74 -7.38 5.80
C ARG A 308 19.54 -8.20 5.32
N GLN A 309 19.78 -9.29 4.59
CA GLN A 309 18.70 -10.21 4.23
C GLN A 309 18.13 -10.91 5.46
N ALA A 310 19.01 -11.34 6.38
CA ALA A 310 18.58 -11.94 7.63
C ALA A 310 17.66 -11.00 8.42
N ASP A 311 18.04 -9.73 8.53
CA ASP A 311 17.23 -8.69 9.17
C ASP A 311 15.91 -8.46 8.43
N ARG A 312 15.89 -8.45 7.09
CA ARG A 312 14.66 -8.37 6.29
C ARG A 312 13.72 -9.55 6.57
N VAL A 313 14.24 -10.77 6.59
CA VAL A 313 13.43 -11.98 6.85
C VAL A 313 12.85 -11.94 8.27
N ALA A 314 13.63 -11.47 9.25
CA ALA A 314 13.14 -11.25 10.60
C ALA A 314 12.03 -10.18 10.62
N LEU A 315 12.21 -9.05 9.93
CA LEU A 315 11.18 -8.01 9.82
C LEU A 315 9.90 -8.50 9.13
N ARG A 316 10.00 -9.32 8.09
CA ARG A 316 8.82 -9.91 7.42
C ARG A 316 8.02 -10.81 8.37
N ARG A 317 8.70 -11.52 9.28
CA ARG A 317 8.02 -12.31 10.31
C ARG A 317 7.41 -11.42 11.39
N LEU A 318 8.12 -10.38 11.79
CA LEU A 318 7.61 -9.40 12.75
C LEU A 318 6.38 -8.68 12.18
N GLU A 319 6.40 -8.31 10.90
CA GLU A 319 5.25 -7.75 10.17
C GLU A 319 4.03 -8.67 10.30
N LYS A 320 4.21 -9.98 10.06
CA LYS A 320 3.12 -10.96 10.22
C LYS A 320 2.57 -10.96 11.66
N VAL A 321 3.46 -10.97 12.66
CA VAL A 321 3.07 -10.97 14.08
C VAL A 321 2.35 -9.67 14.43
N LEU A 322 2.84 -8.52 13.97
CA LEU A 322 2.22 -7.22 14.20
C LEU A 322 0.86 -7.09 13.50
N ARG A 323 0.70 -7.67 12.30
CA ARG A 323 -0.60 -7.75 11.61
C ARG A 323 -1.58 -8.65 12.36
N ASP A 324 -1.12 -9.80 12.86
CA ASP A 324 -1.92 -10.67 13.74
C ASP A 324 -2.32 -9.96 15.05
N CYS A 325 -1.43 -9.13 15.61
CA CYS A 325 -1.73 -8.29 16.78
C CYS A 325 -2.75 -7.19 16.45
N TYR A 326 -2.62 -6.55 15.30
CA TYR A 326 -3.57 -5.55 14.81
C TYR A 326 -4.97 -6.15 14.63
N ASP A 327 -5.09 -7.32 13.99
CA ASP A 327 -6.34 -8.06 13.88
C ASP A 327 -6.91 -8.41 15.27
N SER A 328 -6.05 -8.82 16.21
CA SER A 328 -6.47 -9.15 17.58
C SER A 328 -6.99 -7.94 18.34
N ILE A 329 -6.33 -6.80 18.22
CA ILE A 329 -6.77 -5.51 18.77
C ILE A 329 -8.12 -5.09 18.18
N HIS A 330 -8.33 -5.30 16.88
CA HIS A 330 -9.60 -5.04 16.23
C HIS A 330 -10.71 -6.01 16.67
N GLY A 331 -10.38 -7.27 16.93
CA GLY A 331 -11.32 -8.24 17.52
C GLY A 331 -11.78 -7.82 18.92
N ILE A 332 -10.87 -7.30 19.75
CA ILE A 332 -11.23 -6.69 21.05
C ILE A 332 -12.16 -5.49 20.85
N TRP A 333 -11.83 -4.63 19.91
CA TRP A 333 -12.59 -3.42 19.63
C TRP A 333 -14.04 -3.72 19.19
N SER A 334 -14.22 -4.63 18.22
CA SER A 334 -15.54 -4.94 17.68
C SER A 334 -16.51 -5.45 18.74
N VAL A 335 -16.04 -6.34 19.63
CA VAL A 335 -16.85 -6.85 20.75
C VAL A 335 -17.11 -5.77 21.80
N SER A 336 -16.12 -4.92 22.09
CA SER A 336 -16.27 -3.82 23.04
C SER A 336 -17.25 -2.74 22.57
N GLU A 337 -17.31 -2.47 21.26
CA GLU A 337 -18.20 -1.46 20.67
C GLU A 337 -19.67 -1.90 20.68
N LEU A 338 -19.94 -3.19 20.47
CA LEU A 338 -21.31 -3.75 20.51
C LEU A 338 -21.99 -3.58 21.87
N ARG A 339 -21.20 -3.55 22.94
CA ARG A 339 -21.64 -3.42 24.33
C ARG A 339 -21.56 -1.97 24.84
N LYS A 340 -21.41 -1.00 23.92
CA LYS A 340 -21.34 0.42 24.28
C LYS A 340 -22.63 0.86 24.99
N GLY A 341 -22.46 1.49 26.16
CA GLY A 341 -23.57 2.02 26.97
C GLY A 341 -24.26 1.02 27.90
N GLU A 342 -23.91 -0.27 27.85
CA GLU A 342 -24.35 -1.25 28.84
C GLU A 342 -23.58 -1.04 30.16
N GLU A 343 -24.28 -1.14 31.29
CA GLU A 343 -23.63 -1.10 32.61
C GLU A 343 -22.90 -2.43 32.84
N ARG A 344 -21.62 -2.33 33.22
CA ARG A 344 -20.78 -3.53 33.43
C ARG A 344 -21.18 -4.22 34.73
N GLY A 345 -21.39 -5.53 34.63
CA GLY A 345 -21.76 -6.39 35.75
C GLY A 345 -20.64 -6.57 36.79
N LYS A 346 -20.99 -7.13 37.95
CA LYS A 346 -20.01 -7.40 39.02
C LYS A 346 -18.95 -8.42 38.60
N HIS A 347 -19.33 -9.41 37.79
CA HIS A 347 -18.40 -10.43 37.31
C HIS A 347 -17.40 -9.85 36.31
N HIS A 348 -17.86 -8.95 35.42
CA HIS A 348 -16.98 -8.18 34.53
C HIS A 348 -15.90 -7.43 35.32
N LEU A 349 -16.31 -6.66 36.34
CA LEU A 349 -15.39 -5.86 37.15
C LEU A 349 -14.42 -6.73 37.99
N ALA A 350 -14.89 -7.86 38.50
CA ALA A 350 -14.02 -8.80 39.20
C ALA A 350 -12.98 -9.43 38.27
N MET A 351 -13.37 -9.81 37.05
CA MET A 351 -12.45 -10.43 36.10
C MET A 351 -11.48 -9.42 35.49
N ILE A 352 -11.91 -8.19 35.19
CA ILE A 352 -10.98 -7.15 34.71
C ILE A 352 -9.95 -6.79 35.77
N GLU A 353 -10.29 -6.86 37.06
CA GLU A 353 -9.32 -6.70 38.16
C GLU A 353 -8.27 -7.80 38.14
N VAL A 354 -8.69 -9.06 37.95
CA VAL A 354 -7.76 -10.20 37.80
C VAL A 354 -6.84 -10.01 36.59
N ILE A 355 -7.41 -9.62 35.44
CA ILE A 355 -6.62 -9.27 34.25
C ILE A 355 -5.66 -8.14 34.58
N ARG A 356 -6.10 -7.05 35.19
CA ARG A 356 -5.24 -5.90 35.50
C ARG A 356 -4.04 -6.30 36.36
N VAL A 357 -4.28 -7.01 37.45
CA VAL A 357 -3.26 -7.42 38.43
C VAL A 357 -2.24 -8.38 37.81
N ARG A 358 -2.65 -9.25 36.90
CA ARG A 358 -1.78 -10.31 36.36
C ARG A 358 -1.25 -10.03 34.96
N TYR A 359 -2.04 -9.40 34.12
CA TYR A 359 -1.71 -9.12 32.72
C TYR A 359 -0.79 -7.91 32.56
N LEU A 360 -0.98 -6.84 33.34
CA LEU A 360 -0.12 -5.65 33.21
C LEU A 360 1.36 -5.96 33.54
N PRO A 361 1.68 -6.76 34.58
CA PRO A 361 3.05 -7.25 34.78
C PRO A 361 3.57 -8.09 33.61
N LEU A 362 2.72 -8.97 33.05
CA LEU A 362 3.09 -9.79 31.90
C LEU A 362 3.37 -8.95 30.65
N LEU A 363 2.60 -7.88 30.42
CA LEU A 363 2.88 -6.90 29.37
C LEU A 363 4.22 -6.19 29.57
N ASN A 364 4.61 -5.88 30.81
CA ASN A 364 5.93 -5.31 31.08
C ASN A 364 7.04 -6.28 30.64
N LEU A 365 6.92 -7.57 30.97
CA LEU A 365 7.88 -8.60 30.54
C LEU A 365 7.94 -8.74 29.02
N VAL A 366 6.79 -8.60 28.34
CA VAL A 366 6.73 -8.62 26.87
C VAL A 366 7.34 -7.37 26.26
N GLU A 367 7.12 -6.19 26.83
CA GLU A 367 7.80 -4.96 26.41
C GLU A 367 9.32 -5.12 26.56
N GLU A 368 9.80 -5.66 27.68
CA GLU A 368 11.22 -5.99 27.88
C GLU A 368 11.74 -7.00 26.85
N LEU A 369 10.95 -8.04 26.53
CA LEU A 369 11.29 -9.02 25.50
C LEU A 369 11.41 -8.37 24.12
N ILE A 370 10.45 -7.52 23.76
CA ILE A 370 10.47 -6.78 22.49
C ILE A 370 11.69 -5.87 22.45
N GLU A 371 12.03 -5.18 23.55
CA GLU A 371 13.26 -4.39 23.69
C GLU A 371 14.52 -5.20 23.35
N GLN A 372 14.60 -6.46 23.78
CA GLN A 372 15.76 -7.31 23.49
C GLN A 372 15.79 -7.90 22.07
N VAL A 373 14.65 -8.03 21.39
CA VAL A 373 14.54 -8.76 20.10
C VAL A 373 14.36 -7.82 18.90
N VAL A 374 13.72 -6.67 19.09
CA VAL A 374 13.38 -5.73 18.01
C VAL A 374 14.34 -4.54 17.95
N PHE A 375 14.88 -4.08 19.09
CA PHE A 375 15.67 -2.84 19.19
C PHE A 375 17.19 -3.07 19.12
N VAL A 376 17.62 -4.24 18.65
CA VAL A 376 19.04 -4.55 18.45
C VAL A 376 19.49 -4.01 17.08
N GLY A 377 20.69 -3.45 17.01
CA GLY A 377 21.27 -2.90 15.77
C GLY A 377 21.42 -3.91 14.63
N SER A 378 21.28 -5.21 14.88
CA SER A 378 20.93 -6.20 13.86
C SER A 378 20.02 -7.21 14.53
N ILE A 379 18.82 -7.39 13.98
CA ILE A 379 17.76 -8.23 14.57
C ILE A 379 18.23 -9.68 14.67
N THR A 380 19.21 -10.07 13.85
CA THR A 380 19.70 -11.45 13.76
C THR A 380 21.03 -11.68 14.46
N GLN A 381 21.69 -10.64 14.99
CA GLN A 381 22.96 -10.77 15.70
C GLN A 381 22.78 -10.59 17.21
N PHE A 382 22.55 -11.69 17.91
CA PHE A 382 22.48 -11.71 19.37
C PHE A 382 23.85 -12.05 19.97
N SER A 383 24.30 -11.23 20.93
CA SER A 383 25.35 -11.64 21.86
C SER A 383 24.87 -12.76 22.77
N ASP A 384 25.78 -13.58 23.30
CA ASP A 384 25.40 -14.70 24.18
C ASP A 384 24.71 -14.23 25.47
N ALA A 385 25.05 -13.04 25.95
CA ALA A 385 24.35 -12.38 27.06
C ALA A 385 22.89 -12.06 26.70
N GLN A 386 22.64 -11.50 25.51
CA GLN A 386 21.28 -11.22 25.04
C GLN A 386 20.47 -12.50 24.83
N LYS A 387 21.09 -13.56 24.29
CA LYS A 387 20.41 -14.86 24.15
C LYS A 387 19.95 -15.40 25.50
N THR A 388 20.83 -15.34 26.51
CA THR A 388 20.51 -15.79 27.86
C THR A 388 19.35 -14.99 28.45
N GLU A 389 19.36 -13.67 28.25
CA GLU A 389 18.31 -12.78 28.73
C GLU A 389 16.96 -13.02 28.04
N VAL A 390 16.94 -13.19 26.72
CA VAL A 390 15.71 -13.50 25.98
C VAL A 390 15.12 -14.84 26.44
N LEU A 391 15.95 -15.87 26.69
CA LEU A 391 15.48 -17.15 27.22
C LEU A 391 14.91 -17.02 28.64
N ARG A 392 15.56 -16.21 29.50
CA ARG A 392 15.07 -15.90 30.85
C ARG A 392 13.67 -15.26 30.76
N LEU A 393 13.51 -14.23 29.94
CA LEU A 393 12.23 -13.53 29.75
C LEU A 393 11.14 -14.46 29.20
N ILE A 394 11.46 -15.33 28.22
CA ILE A 394 10.50 -16.32 27.70
C ILE A 394 10.05 -17.30 28.80
N GLN A 395 10.97 -17.76 29.65
CA GLN A 395 10.65 -18.65 30.76
C GLN A 395 9.76 -17.97 31.80
N GLU A 396 10.06 -16.72 32.14
CA GLU A 396 9.26 -15.92 33.08
C GLU A 396 7.86 -15.63 32.55
N ILE A 397 7.75 -15.23 31.28
CA ILE A 397 6.45 -15.03 30.62
C ILE A 397 5.62 -16.31 30.68
N ARG A 398 6.23 -17.48 30.40
CA ARG A 398 5.53 -18.78 30.48
C ARG A 398 5.12 -19.15 31.90
N ALA A 399 5.97 -18.87 32.89
CA ALA A 399 5.66 -19.13 34.29
C ALA A 399 4.48 -18.26 34.78
N GLU A 400 4.47 -16.97 34.44
CA GLU A 400 3.36 -16.06 34.74
C GLU A 400 2.07 -16.45 34.01
N GLN A 401 2.16 -16.87 32.74
CA GLN A 401 1.01 -17.42 32.00
C GLN A 401 0.42 -18.67 32.70
N ALA A 402 1.26 -19.53 33.27
CA ALA A 402 0.80 -20.70 34.02
C ALA A 402 0.09 -20.31 35.33
N MET A 403 0.59 -19.32 36.07
CA MET A 403 -0.05 -18.82 37.29
C MET A 403 -1.38 -18.10 37.02
N PHE A 404 -1.49 -17.39 35.88
CA PHE A 404 -2.73 -16.73 35.48
C PHE A 404 -3.89 -17.72 35.30
N ARG A 405 -3.60 -18.99 34.97
CA ARG A 405 -4.60 -20.06 34.82
C ARG A 405 -5.25 -20.44 36.15
N GLU A 406 -4.46 -20.58 37.21
CA GLU A 406 -4.91 -21.13 38.50
C GLU A 406 -5.90 -20.23 39.24
N ALA A 407 -5.97 -18.94 38.89
CA ALA A 407 -6.84 -17.96 39.52
C ALA A 407 -8.30 -17.99 39.04
N ASN A 408 -8.62 -18.68 37.94
CA ASN A 408 -9.99 -18.77 37.41
C ASN A 408 -10.73 -19.98 38.01
N GLY A 409 -11.26 -19.79 39.21
CA GLY A 409 -12.09 -20.79 39.92
C GLY A 409 -13.52 -20.86 39.40
N GLU A 410 -14.07 -22.09 39.42
CA GLU A 410 -15.43 -22.47 39.03
C GLU A 410 -16.49 -21.75 39.88
N ASN A 411 -17.49 -21.12 39.25
CA ASN A 411 -18.88 -20.98 39.73
C ASN A 411 -19.80 -20.41 38.62
N GLU A 412 -21.11 -20.71 38.68
CA GLU A 412 -22.27 -20.23 37.90
C GLU A 412 -22.09 -19.78 36.42
N ILE A 413 -21.96 -20.74 35.50
CA ILE A 413 -21.47 -20.54 34.13
C ILE A 413 -22.39 -19.73 33.19
N ALA A 414 -23.72 -19.80 33.32
CA ALA A 414 -24.62 -19.30 32.28
C ALA A 414 -24.81 -17.76 32.28
N SER A 415 -25.02 -17.16 33.46
CA SER A 415 -25.08 -15.69 33.62
C SER A 415 -23.69 -15.07 33.47
N ILE A 416 -22.66 -15.78 33.89
CA ILE A 416 -21.27 -15.33 33.84
C ILE A 416 -20.75 -15.26 32.39
N ILE A 417 -21.09 -16.20 31.50
CA ILE A 417 -20.61 -16.14 30.11
C ILE A 417 -21.04 -14.85 29.43
N GLN A 418 -22.29 -14.42 29.58
CA GLN A 418 -22.81 -13.19 28.95
C GLN A 418 -22.16 -11.93 29.54
N GLU A 419 -21.96 -11.87 30.86
CA GLU A 419 -21.26 -10.74 31.50
C GLU A 419 -19.76 -10.70 31.18
N LEU A 420 -19.15 -11.83 30.81
CA LEU A 420 -17.71 -11.95 30.56
C LEU A 420 -17.32 -11.94 29.08
N GLU A 421 -18.23 -11.84 28.11
CA GLU A 421 -17.94 -11.88 26.66
C GLU A 421 -16.79 -10.95 26.26
N VAL A 422 -16.87 -9.68 26.66
CA VAL A 422 -15.85 -8.67 26.37
C VAL A 422 -14.53 -9.04 27.06
N VAL A 423 -14.60 -9.45 28.32
CA VAL A 423 -13.43 -9.72 29.16
C VAL A 423 -12.67 -10.98 28.71
N HIS A 424 -13.38 -12.04 28.34
CA HIS A 424 -12.82 -13.25 27.75
C HIS A 424 -12.18 -12.98 26.38
N THR A 425 -12.85 -12.18 25.54
CA THR A 425 -12.31 -11.73 24.25
C THR A 425 -11.00 -10.98 24.45
N VAL A 426 -10.99 -10.02 25.39
CA VAL A 426 -9.80 -9.25 25.77
C VAL A 426 -8.69 -10.17 26.23
N ALA A 427 -8.94 -11.02 27.23
CA ALA A 427 -7.96 -11.95 27.78
C ALA A 427 -7.38 -12.90 26.73
N CYS A 428 -8.21 -13.47 25.86
CA CYS A 428 -7.76 -14.38 24.81
C CYS A 428 -6.90 -13.68 23.76
N HIS A 429 -7.35 -12.55 23.21
CA HIS A 429 -6.56 -11.80 22.23
C HIS A 429 -5.27 -11.25 22.82
N MET A 430 -5.32 -10.82 24.08
CA MET A 430 -4.14 -10.45 24.85
C MET A 430 -3.13 -11.60 24.96
N MET A 431 -3.58 -12.83 25.25
CA MET A 431 -2.71 -14.01 25.24
C MET A 431 -2.18 -14.33 23.83
N MET A 432 -2.98 -14.14 22.78
CA MET A 432 -2.55 -14.34 21.40
C MET A 432 -1.42 -13.37 21.01
N VAL A 433 -1.54 -12.10 21.38
CA VAL A 433 -0.49 -11.08 21.16
C VAL A 433 0.81 -11.50 21.84
N ILE A 434 0.75 -11.87 23.12
CA ILE A 434 1.93 -12.29 23.90
C ILE A 434 2.58 -13.53 23.27
N ASN A 435 1.78 -14.55 22.96
CA ASN A 435 2.27 -15.76 22.31
C ASN A 435 2.86 -15.48 20.93
N GLY A 436 2.34 -14.49 20.21
CA GLY A 436 2.91 -14.00 18.95
C GLY A 436 4.34 -13.49 19.11
N PHE A 437 4.57 -12.60 20.09
CA PHE A 437 5.91 -12.07 20.39
C PHE A 437 6.87 -13.13 20.94
N VAL A 438 6.40 -14.03 21.81
CA VAL A 438 7.23 -15.15 22.31
C VAL A 438 7.65 -16.06 21.17
N ARG A 439 6.71 -16.48 20.30
CA ARG A 439 7.02 -17.32 19.13
C ARG A 439 7.98 -16.63 18.15
N TYR A 440 7.83 -15.31 17.99
CA TYR A 440 8.75 -14.51 17.19
C TYR A 440 10.16 -14.52 17.78
N ALA A 441 10.29 -14.26 19.08
CA ALA A 441 11.57 -14.28 19.78
C ALA A 441 12.25 -15.66 19.68
N GLU A 442 11.52 -16.75 19.95
CA GLU A 442 12.03 -18.12 19.84
C GLU A 442 12.54 -18.44 18.43
N LYS A 443 11.77 -18.13 17.39
CA LYS A 443 12.18 -18.37 16.01
C LYS A 443 13.39 -17.55 15.61
N THR A 444 13.44 -16.29 16.02
CA THR A 444 14.56 -15.39 15.72
C THR A 444 15.84 -15.87 16.40
N MET A 445 15.74 -16.38 17.64
CA MET A 445 16.85 -17.01 18.35
C MET A 445 17.33 -18.32 17.73
N GLN A 446 16.41 -19.21 17.33
CA GLN A 446 16.77 -20.50 16.73
C GLN A 446 17.54 -20.34 15.41
N GLU A 447 17.26 -19.25 14.69
CA GLU A 447 17.84 -19.00 13.39
C GLU A 447 19.06 -18.07 13.40
N SER A 448 19.33 -17.35 14.51
CA SER A 448 20.52 -16.51 14.66
C SER A 448 21.84 -17.28 14.42
N ASN A 449 21.80 -18.61 14.55
CA ASN A 449 22.95 -19.51 14.40
C ASN A 449 23.02 -20.22 13.03
N LYS A 450 22.00 -20.09 12.16
CA LYS A 450 21.98 -20.77 10.86
C LYS A 450 22.47 -19.81 9.78
N ALA A 451 23.70 -19.99 9.32
CA ALA A 451 24.31 -19.24 8.21
C ALA A 451 23.64 -19.51 6.83
N SER A 452 22.56 -20.29 6.77
CA SER A 452 21.86 -20.64 5.53
C SER A 452 20.68 -19.72 5.29
N TYR A 453 20.96 -18.45 5.00
CA TYR A 453 20.01 -17.59 4.29
C TYR A 453 20.15 -17.91 2.81
N LEU A 454 19.60 -19.05 2.41
CA LEU A 454 19.48 -19.41 1.01
C LEU A 454 18.68 -18.33 0.27
N CYS A 455 19.17 -17.98 -0.91
CA CYS A 455 18.52 -17.06 -1.84
C CYS A 455 17.13 -17.57 -2.19
N ASP A 456 16.09 -17.10 -1.51
CA ASP A 456 14.80 -16.97 -2.18
C ASP A 456 14.95 -15.79 -3.16
N MET A 457 15.34 -16.14 -4.38
CA MET A 457 15.20 -15.27 -5.55
C MET A 457 13.70 -15.10 -5.82
N GLU A 458 13.01 -14.35 -4.97
CA GLU A 458 11.64 -13.91 -5.21
C GLU A 458 11.64 -13.06 -6.49
N GLY A 459 11.00 -13.53 -7.56
CA GLY A 459 10.65 -12.70 -8.72
C GLY A 459 11.65 -12.59 -9.87
N PHE A 460 12.72 -13.39 -9.90
CA PHE A 460 13.68 -13.43 -11.03
C PHE A 460 13.60 -14.73 -11.86
N GLY A 461 12.55 -15.54 -11.69
CA GLY A 461 12.36 -16.72 -12.53
C GLY A 461 11.87 -16.35 -13.93
N PHE A 462 12.45 -16.94 -14.99
CA PHE A 462 11.90 -16.87 -16.35
C PHE A 462 10.42 -17.26 -16.39
N ARG A 463 10.01 -18.18 -15.50
CA ARG A 463 8.62 -18.61 -15.31
C ARG A 463 7.70 -17.51 -14.77
N ASP A 464 8.21 -16.53 -14.01
CA ASP A 464 7.43 -15.42 -13.46
C ASP A 464 7.07 -14.38 -14.53
N LEU A 465 7.91 -14.21 -15.56
CA LEU A 465 7.62 -13.37 -16.73
C LEU A 465 6.40 -13.88 -17.51
N PHE A 466 6.20 -15.21 -17.52
CA PHE A 466 5.06 -15.86 -18.17
C PHE A 466 3.87 -16.10 -17.23
N LYS A 467 3.95 -15.80 -15.93
CA LYS A 467 2.80 -15.97 -15.01
C LYS A 467 1.55 -15.20 -15.45
N GLY A 468 1.71 -14.06 -16.12
CA GLY A 468 0.58 -13.32 -16.72
C GLY A 468 -0.11 -14.04 -17.90
N VAL A 469 0.58 -15.02 -18.51
CA VAL A 469 0.10 -15.82 -19.65
C VAL A 469 -0.24 -17.26 -19.24
N THR A 470 0.40 -17.79 -18.19
CA THR A 470 0.39 -19.24 -17.87
C THR A 470 -0.02 -19.57 -16.43
N SER A 471 -0.70 -18.69 -15.69
CA SER A 471 -1.29 -19.06 -14.40
C SER A 471 -2.81 -19.26 -14.48
N PRO A 472 -3.30 -20.47 -14.81
CA PRO A 472 -4.71 -20.86 -14.68
C PRO A 472 -5.23 -20.98 -13.23
N GLY A 473 -4.50 -20.48 -12.22
CA GLY A 473 -4.53 -21.04 -10.86
C GLY A 473 -4.84 -20.09 -9.70
N CYS A 474 -5.51 -18.96 -9.92
CA CYS A 474 -6.18 -18.25 -8.82
C CYS A 474 -7.69 -18.23 -9.13
N ASN A 475 -8.48 -18.86 -8.27
CA ASN A 475 -9.88 -19.26 -8.47
C ASN A 475 -10.89 -18.08 -8.51
N THR A 476 -10.66 -17.09 -9.37
CA THR A 476 -11.71 -16.18 -9.89
C THR A 476 -11.60 -16.12 -11.42
N GLN A 477 -11.69 -17.32 -12.01
CA GLN A 477 -11.62 -17.64 -13.45
C GLN A 477 -12.84 -17.10 -14.21
N LEU A 478 -12.80 -15.83 -14.65
CA LEU A 478 -13.39 -15.36 -15.92
C LEU A 478 -13.10 -13.86 -16.13
N SER A 479 -13.09 -13.08 -15.04
CA SER A 479 -12.95 -11.61 -15.11
C SER A 479 -11.50 -11.14 -15.35
N ALA A 480 -10.50 -11.84 -14.82
CA ALA A 480 -9.10 -11.42 -14.91
C ALA A 480 -8.53 -11.54 -16.33
N GLU A 481 -8.91 -12.59 -17.07
CA GLU A 481 -8.44 -12.82 -18.46
C GLU A 481 -9.07 -11.82 -19.44
N CYS A 482 -10.37 -11.54 -19.32
CA CYS A 482 -11.04 -10.53 -20.15
C CYS A 482 -10.55 -9.11 -19.86
N LEU A 483 -10.27 -8.79 -18.59
CA LEU A 483 -9.76 -7.48 -18.18
C LEU A 483 -8.33 -7.24 -18.72
N GLY A 484 -7.48 -8.28 -18.72
CA GLY A 484 -6.14 -8.23 -19.29
C GLY A 484 -6.16 -7.93 -20.79
N VAL A 485 -6.98 -8.63 -21.57
CA VAL A 485 -7.07 -8.44 -23.04
C VAL A 485 -7.59 -7.06 -23.40
N ARG A 486 -8.64 -6.56 -22.73
CA ARG A 486 -9.18 -5.22 -22.98
C ARG A 486 -8.16 -4.13 -22.65
N TYR A 487 -7.48 -4.26 -21.52
CA TYR A 487 -6.38 -3.38 -21.16
C TYR A 487 -5.29 -3.40 -22.24
N SER A 488 -4.87 -4.57 -22.70
CA SER A 488 -3.86 -4.71 -23.73
C SER A 488 -4.28 -4.05 -25.05
N MET A 489 -5.52 -4.28 -25.50
CA MET A 489 -6.05 -3.65 -26.71
C MET A 489 -6.05 -2.14 -26.60
N ARG A 490 -6.55 -1.58 -25.49
CA ARG A 490 -6.58 -0.15 -25.23
C ARG A 490 -5.18 0.49 -25.32
N MET A 491 -4.19 -0.20 -24.76
CA MET A 491 -2.79 0.22 -24.83
C MET A 491 -2.24 0.19 -26.26
N ILE A 492 -2.43 -0.94 -26.94
CA ILE A 492 -1.96 -1.17 -28.30
C ILE A 492 -2.57 -0.14 -29.25
N PHE A 493 -3.90 0.03 -29.25
CA PHE A 493 -4.59 0.96 -30.14
C PHE A 493 -4.21 2.43 -29.86
N SER A 494 -4.06 2.83 -28.59
CA SER A 494 -3.63 4.20 -28.26
C SER A 494 -2.24 4.51 -28.84
N VAL A 495 -1.29 3.59 -28.66
CA VAL A 495 0.07 3.74 -29.17
C VAL A 495 0.10 3.70 -30.69
N LEU A 496 -0.65 2.78 -31.32
CA LEU A 496 -0.76 2.68 -32.78
C LEU A 496 -1.36 3.95 -33.40
N LEU A 497 -2.43 4.51 -32.84
CA LEU A 497 -3.00 5.77 -33.33
C LEU A 497 -2.00 6.91 -33.25
N GLY A 498 -1.28 7.01 -32.11
CA GLY A 498 -0.19 7.98 -31.95
C GLY A 498 0.93 7.77 -32.97
N PHE A 499 1.28 6.51 -33.23
CA PHE A 499 2.31 6.13 -34.19
C PHE A 499 1.91 6.48 -35.62
N PHE A 500 0.74 6.03 -36.10
CA PHE A 500 0.27 6.30 -37.46
C PHE A 500 0.06 7.78 -37.76
N THR A 501 -0.44 8.54 -36.77
CA THR A 501 -0.59 10.00 -36.90
C THR A 501 0.77 10.68 -37.03
N GLY A 502 1.76 10.26 -36.22
CA GLY A 502 3.13 10.73 -36.33
C GLY A 502 3.83 10.32 -37.64
N TYR A 503 3.58 9.09 -38.10
CA TYR A 503 4.16 8.53 -39.33
C TYR A 503 3.68 9.29 -40.58
N SER A 504 2.36 9.45 -40.71
CA SER A 504 1.74 10.14 -41.84
C SER A 504 2.07 11.63 -41.82
N GLY A 505 2.02 12.25 -40.63
CA GLY A 505 2.07 13.69 -40.46
C GLY A 505 0.80 14.38 -40.98
N SER A 506 0.43 15.49 -40.35
CA SER A 506 -0.67 16.34 -40.84
C SER A 506 -0.57 17.73 -40.24
N GLY A 507 -0.56 18.78 -41.08
CA GLY A 507 -0.56 20.18 -40.66
C GLY A 507 0.46 20.51 -39.57
N MET A 508 0.02 20.50 -38.31
CA MET A 508 0.80 20.81 -37.11
C MET A 508 1.71 19.66 -36.60
N VAL A 509 1.53 18.44 -37.10
CA VAL A 509 2.34 17.26 -36.76
C VAL A 509 3.36 17.02 -37.86
N THR A 510 4.64 17.07 -37.49
CA THR A 510 5.75 16.79 -38.40
C THR A 510 5.70 15.32 -38.86
N PRO A 511 5.69 15.06 -40.18
CA PRO A 511 5.73 13.68 -40.70
C PRO A 511 6.97 12.94 -40.21
N GLY A 512 6.81 11.68 -39.78
CA GLY A 512 7.90 10.88 -39.23
C GLY A 512 8.22 11.17 -37.76
N SER A 513 7.38 11.93 -37.05
CA SER A 513 7.61 12.23 -35.63
C SER A 513 7.10 11.11 -34.71
N PRO A 514 7.96 10.46 -33.91
CA PRO A 514 7.52 9.48 -32.91
C PRO A 514 6.95 10.12 -31.64
N ALA A 515 6.87 11.45 -31.59
CA ALA A 515 6.62 12.19 -30.36
C ALA A 515 5.23 11.88 -29.74
N ILE A 516 4.21 11.68 -30.58
CA ILE A 516 2.85 11.36 -30.10
C ILE A 516 2.84 9.96 -29.47
N ALA A 517 3.40 8.95 -30.14
CA ALA A 517 3.49 7.59 -29.59
C ALA A 517 4.32 7.54 -28.29
N LYS A 518 5.43 8.30 -28.23
CA LYS A 518 6.26 8.47 -27.01
C LYS A 518 5.48 9.09 -25.85
N ALA A 519 4.72 10.15 -26.14
CA ALA A 519 3.87 10.81 -25.16
C ALA A 519 2.76 9.86 -24.70
N THR A 520 2.07 9.19 -25.63
CA THR A 520 1.05 8.18 -25.34
C THR A 520 1.61 7.12 -24.40
N ALA A 521 2.77 6.53 -24.71
CA ALA A 521 3.43 5.52 -23.88
C ALA A 521 3.71 6.00 -22.45
N THR A 522 4.17 7.24 -22.29
CA THR A 522 4.46 7.86 -20.98
C THR A 522 3.19 8.08 -20.16
N LEU A 523 2.06 8.27 -20.83
CA LEU A 523 0.76 8.59 -20.24
C LEU A 523 -0.12 7.36 -20.00
N LEU A 524 0.35 6.14 -20.23
CA LEU A 524 -0.47 4.94 -20.03
C LEU A 524 -0.75 4.67 -18.54
N SER A 525 -1.97 4.24 -18.20
CA SER A 525 -2.37 3.79 -16.84
C SER A 525 -3.03 2.42 -16.89
N LYS A 526 -2.87 1.63 -15.82
CA LYS A 526 -3.60 0.36 -15.62
C LYS A 526 -5.04 0.54 -15.14
N PHE A 527 -5.38 1.71 -14.59
CA PHE A 527 -6.68 1.97 -13.98
C PHE A 527 -7.70 2.49 -15.00
N PRO A 528 -8.83 1.80 -15.21
CA PRO A 528 -9.80 2.20 -16.22
C PRO A 528 -10.91 3.10 -15.65
N GLY A 529 -11.20 3.04 -14.34
CA GLY A 529 -12.35 3.71 -13.73
C GLY A 529 -12.18 5.23 -13.53
N SER A 530 -11.03 5.64 -13.02
CA SER A 530 -10.66 7.06 -12.83
C SER A 530 -9.81 7.63 -13.98
N ALA A 531 -9.83 6.97 -15.15
CA ALA A 531 -8.95 7.29 -16.26
C ALA A 531 -9.06 8.75 -16.68
N LEU A 532 -10.27 9.32 -16.74
CA LEU A 532 -10.46 10.71 -17.16
C LEU A 532 -9.81 11.73 -16.21
N VAL A 533 -10.03 11.62 -14.90
CA VAL A 533 -9.43 12.54 -13.90
C VAL A 533 -7.92 12.37 -13.84
N LYS A 534 -7.43 11.14 -13.87
CA LYS A 534 -5.98 10.85 -13.94
C LYS A 534 -5.38 11.41 -15.23
N ASN A 535 -6.06 11.27 -16.36
CA ASN A 535 -5.67 11.85 -17.64
C ASN A 535 -5.68 13.38 -17.58
N LEU A 536 -6.67 14.01 -16.94
CA LEU A 536 -6.73 15.46 -16.73
C LEU A 536 -5.54 15.96 -15.90
N ASN A 537 -5.25 15.32 -14.77
CA ASN A 537 -4.08 15.66 -13.94
C ASN A 537 -2.76 15.50 -14.70
N ARG A 538 -2.69 14.53 -15.62
CA ARG A 538 -1.56 14.39 -16.54
C ARG A 538 -1.50 15.54 -17.54
N ILE A 539 -2.62 15.94 -18.17
CA ILE A 539 -2.65 17.11 -19.08
C ILE A 539 -2.14 18.33 -18.34
N GLN A 540 -2.71 18.61 -17.16
CA GLN A 540 -2.33 19.75 -16.35
C GLN A 540 -0.84 19.71 -16.03
N GLY A 541 -0.32 18.58 -15.58
CA GLY A 541 1.10 18.45 -15.25
C GLY A 541 2.03 18.66 -16.45
N VAL A 542 1.68 18.12 -17.61
CA VAL A 542 2.45 18.26 -18.85
C VAL A 542 2.39 19.70 -19.36
N VAL A 543 1.20 20.28 -19.50
CA VAL A 543 0.99 21.61 -20.07
C VAL A 543 1.58 22.68 -19.15
N LEU A 544 1.25 22.64 -17.85
CA LEU A 544 1.82 23.59 -16.88
C LEU A 544 3.33 23.45 -16.80
N GLY A 545 3.84 22.21 -16.78
CA GLY A 545 5.27 21.96 -16.78
C GLY A 545 5.97 22.56 -17.99
N THR A 546 5.52 22.22 -19.21
CA THR A 546 6.12 22.72 -20.45
C THR A 546 6.05 24.24 -20.56
N VAL A 547 4.88 24.85 -20.33
CA VAL A 547 4.70 26.30 -20.45
C VAL A 547 5.54 27.04 -19.42
N PHE A 548 5.54 26.59 -18.16
CA PHE A 548 6.31 27.25 -17.11
C PHE A 548 7.82 27.11 -17.33
N GLY A 549 8.27 25.93 -17.75
CA GLY A 549 9.69 25.69 -18.07
C GLY A 549 10.19 26.56 -19.21
N GLN A 550 9.41 26.69 -20.29
CA GLN A 550 9.75 27.55 -21.43
C GLN A 550 9.72 29.03 -21.08
N LEU A 551 8.77 29.45 -20.23
CA LEU A 551 8.69 30.84 -19.77
C LEU A 551 9.96 31.21 -18.99
N LEU A 552 10.41 30.35 -18.07
CA LEU A 552 11.63 30.60 -17.30
C LEU A 552 12.90 30.56 -18.16
N ASP A 553 13.00 29.60 -19.10
CA ASP A 553 14.09 29.56 -20.09
C ASP A 553 14.12 30.86 -20.92
N THR A 554 12.96 31.32 -21.39
CA THR A 554 12.87 32.53 -22.22
C THR A 554 13.24 33.79 -21.43
N ILE A 555 12.78 33.92 -20.18
CA ILE A 555 13.09 35.06 -19.32
C ILE A 555 14.60 35.12 -19.04
N PHE A 556 15.22 34.02 -18.62
CA PHE A 556 16.60 34.06 -18.11
C PHE A 556 17.68 33.79 -19.17
N HIS A 557 17.50 32.83 -20.08
CA HIS A 557 18.48 32.51 -21.13
C HIS A 557 18.31 33.34 -22.41
N ARG A 558 17.07 33.62 -22.84
CA ARG A 558 16.82 34.19 -24.19
C ARG A 558 16.59 35.70 -24.23
N SER A 559 16.02 36.30 -23.18
CA SER A 559 15.61 37.72 -23.20
C SER A 559 16.69 38.71 -22.77
N THR A 560 17.74 38.25 -22.09
CA THR A 560 18.79 39.09 -21.51
C THR A 560 20.18 38.70 -22.03
N ALA A 561 21.09 39.67 -22.14
CA ALA A 561 22.49 39.40 -22.44
C ALA A 561 23.02 38.34 -21.48
N CYS A 562 23.62 37.27 -22.03
CA CYS A 562 24.20 36.14 -21.30
C CYS A 562 25.07 36.65 -20.14
N SER A 563 24.54 36.61 -18.94
CA SER A 563 25.18 37.13 -17.73
C SER A 563 25.16 36.03 -16.70
N TYR A 564 26.29 35.79 -16.04
CA TYR A 564 26.42 34.83 -14.94
C TYR A 564 25.34 35.00 -13.87
N PHE A 565 24.84 36.23 -13.67
CA PHE A 565 23.76 36.48 -12.73
C PHE A 565 22.43 35.81 -13.13
N ASN A 566 22.10 35.82 -14.42
CA ASN A 566 20.87 35.20 -14.93
C ASN A 566 20.96 33.67 -14.87
N GLU A 567 22.14 33.10 -15.10
CA GLU A 567 22.38 31.66 -14.98
C GLU A 567 22.22 31.17 -13.54
N VAL A 568 22.77 31.90 -12.58
CA VAL A 568 22.59 31.61 -11.15
C VAL A 568 21.11 31.72 -10.77
N LEU A 569 20.41 32.75 -11.27
CA LEU A 569 19.00 32.95 -11.00
C LEU A 569 18.14 31.84 -11.61
N LEU A 570 18.43 31.40 -12.85
CA LEU A 570 17.78 30.26 -13.47
C LEU A 570 18.02 28.98 -12.67
N GLY A 571 19.25 28.73 -12.21
CA GLY A 571 19.57 27.62 -11.32
C GLY A 571 18.77 27.65 -10.02
N CYS A 572 18.61 28.83 -9.39
CA CYS A 572 17.76 29.01 -8.21
C CYS A 572 16.27 28.78 -8.51
N CYS A 573 15.77 29.28 -9.65
CA CYS A 573 14.40 29.04 -10.11
C CYS A 573 14.15 27.55 -10.38
N PHE A 574 15.09 26.87 -11.03
CA PHE A 574 15.04 25.43 -11.27
C PHE A 574 15.01 24.66 -9.94
N ALA A 575 15.90 24.99 -8.99
CA ALA A 575 15.94 24.36 -7.66
C ALA A 575 14.62 24.51 -6.91
N SER A 576 14.08 25.73 -6.84
CA SER A 576 12.81 26.02 -6.15
C SER A 576 11.61 25.38 -6.84
N TYR A 577 11.59 25.36 -8.17
CA TYR A 577 10.55 24.70 -8.96
C TYR A 577 10.54 23.18 -8.75
N ILE A 578 11.70 22.53 -8.82
CA ILE A 578 11.84 21.09 -8.57
C ILE A 578 11.47 20.77 -7.11
N PHE A 579 11.90 21.59 -6.14
CA PHE A 579 11.50 21.42 -4.75
C PHE A 579 9.97 21.43 -4.60
N ALA A 580 9.29 22.45 -5.14
CA ALA A 580 7.84 22.58 -5.01
C ALA A 580 7.08 21.42 -5.70
N THR A 581 7.49 21.06 -6.92
CA THR A 581 6.81 20.02 -7.72
C THR A 581 7.04 18.61 -7.18
N VAL A 582 8.25 18.29 -6.73
CA VAL A 582 8.56 17.02 -6.05
C VAL A 582 7.91 16.95 -4.67
N PHE A 583 7.82 18.08 -3.95
CA PHE A 583 7.07 18.13 -2.69
C PHE A 583 5.58 17.85 -2.90
N ILE A 584 4.95 18.43 -3.93
CA ILE A 584 3.56 18.11 -4.31
C ILE A 584 3.43 16.62 -4.61
N HIS A 585 4.41 16.03 -5.31
CA HIS A 585 4.41 14.59 -5.63
C HIS A 585 4.30 13.70 -4.39
N PHE A 586 5.06 13.99 -3.33
CA PHE A 586 5.11 13.15 -2.13
C PHE A 586 4.07 13.53 -1.06
N TYR A 587 3.73 14.81 -0.93
CA TYR A 587 2.84 15.28 0.13
C TYR A 587 1.36 15.15 -0.23
N VAL A 588 0.99 15.48 -1.48
CA VAL A 588 -0.41 15.59 -1.93
C VAL A 588 -0.76 14.43 -2.86
N THR A 589 -1.46 13.43 -2.33
CA THR A 589 -1.75 12.16 -3.03
C THR A 589 -2.53 12.35 -4.33
N ASP A 590 -3.50 13.27 -4.34
CA ASP A 590 -4.43 13.43 -5.48
C ASP A 590 -3.75 14.10 -6.68
N PHE A 591 -2.75 14.94 -6.40
CA PHE A 591 -1.97 15.67 -7.39
C PHE A 591 -0.57 15.07 -7.60
N ALA A 592 -0.31 13.87 -7.08
CA ALA A 592 1.02 13.27 -7.12
C ALA A 592 1.55 13.12 -8.55
N ILE A 593 0.70 12.65 -9.49
CA ILE A 593 1.05 12.49 -10.90
C ILE A 593 1.27 13.86 -11.56
N MET A 594 0.45 14.86 -11.23
CA MET A 594 0.62 16.21 -11.74
C MET A 594 1.99 16.78 -11.33
N GLY A 595 2.33 16.69 -10.04
CA GLY A 595 3.60 17.19 -9.50
C GLY A 595 4.83 16.58 -10.19
N ILE A 596 4.86 15.26 -10.38
CA ILE A 596 6.02 14.61 -11.02
C ILE A 596 6.14 14.92 -12.52
N GLN A 597 5.00 15.07 -13.21
CA GLN A 597 5.02 15.47 -14.63
C GLN A 597 5.45 16.94 -14.78
N MET A 598 4.99 17.82 -13.88
CA MET A 598 5.45 19.21 -13.83
C MET A 598 6.96 19.29 -13.61
N ALA A 599 7.50 18.51 -12.67
CA ALA A 599 8.94 18.42 -12.41
C ALA A 599 9.70 17.96 -13.66
N ASN A 600 9.20 16.91 -14.31
CA ASN A 600 9.85 16.29 -15.46
C ASN A 600 9.86 17.21 -16.69
N PHE A 601 8.69 17.68 -17.12
CA PHE A 601 8.56 18.53 -18.31
C PHE A 601 9.09 19.93 -18.06
N GLY A 602 8.75 20.55 -16.92
CA GLY A 602 9.26 21.88 -16.59
C GLY A 602 10.77 21.90 -16.40
N GLY A 603 11.32 20.90 -15.72
CA GLY A 603 12.77 20.77 -15.59
C GLY A 603 13.47 20.56 -16.94
N THR A 604 12.92 19.69 -17.80
CA THR A 604 13.47 19.45 -19.14
C THR A 604 13.48 20.72 -20.00
N GLU A 605 12.39 21.49 -20.04
CA GLU A 605 12.32 22.69 -20.88
C GLU A 605 13.27 23.80 -20.39
N MET A 606 13.47 23.95 -19.07
CA MET A 606 14.46 24.90 -18.51
C MET A 606 15.92 24.60 -18.91
N MET A 607 16.19 23.38 -19.39
CA MET A 607 17.53 22.92 -19.79
C MET A 607 17.68 22.79 -21.32
N THR A 608 16.70 23.24 -22.11
CA THR A 608 16.74 23.09 -23.58
C THR A 608 17.20 24.32 -24.34
N GLY A 609 17.33 25.49 -23.69
CA GLY A 609 17.75 26.73 -24.35
C GLY A 609 19.26 26.94 -24.35
N GLY A 610 19.81 27.37 -25.48
CA GLY A 610 21.15 27.96 -25.57
C GLY A 610 21.08 29.48 -25.42
N CYS A 611 22.10 30.07 -24.79
CA CYS A 611 22.10 31.51 -24.57
C CYS A 611 22.16 32.28 -25.90
N GLY A 612 21.22 33.20 -26.11
CA GLY A 612 21.11 34.02 -27.33
C GLY A 612 20.39 33.37 -28.52
N GLU A 613 19.84 32.15 -28.38
CA GLU A 613 18.99 31.57 -29.42
C GLU A 613 17.61 32.25 -29.49
N LYS A 614 17.17 32.60 -30.70
CA LYS A 614 15.82 33.17 -30.93
C LYS A 614 14.75 32.12 -30.65
N GLU A 615 13.68 32.56 -30.01
CA GLU A 615 12.56 31.71 -29.64
C GLU A 615 11.85 31.12 -30.87
N ASP A 616 11.92 29.79 -31.02
CA ASP A 616 11.10 29.04 -31.96
C ASP A 616 9.78 28.66 -31.29
N THR A 617 8.84 29.62 -31.27
CA THR A 617 7.48 29.42 -30.77
C THR A 617 6.78 28.22 -31.43
N GLY A 618 7.13 27.91 -32.69
CA GLY A 618 6.60 26.76 -33.42
C GLY A 618 6.93 25.42 -32.76
N LYS A 619 8.15 25.23 -32.25
CA LYS A 619 8.55 24.01 -31.52
C LYS A 619 7.78 23.82 -30.21
N ALA A 620 7.55 24.91 -29.48
CA ALA A 620 6.78 24.89 -28.23
C ALA A 620 5.33 24.45 -28.47
N TYR A 621 4.64 25.11 -29.42
CA TYR A 621 3.29 24.75 -29.81
C TYR A 621 3.21 23.32 -30.35
N SER A 622 4.20 22.85 -31.11
CA SER A 622 4.25 21.48 -31.62
C SER A 622 4.35 20.44 -30.49
N LYS A 623 5.15 20.68 -29.45
CA LYS A 623 5.23 19.80 -28.26
C LYS A 623 3.91 19.74 -27.49
N ILE A 624 3.28 20.90 -27.24
CA ILE A 624 1.98 20.96 -26.56
C ILE A 624 0.92 20.23 -27.37
N THR A 625 0.87 20.47 -28.69
CA THR A 625 -0.05 19.82 -29.63
C THR A 625 0.15 18.30 -29.64
N THR A 626 1.40 17.83 -29.66
CA THR A 626 1.75 16.41 -29.61
C THR A 626 1.22 15.73 -28.35
N ASN A 627 1.45 16.34 -27.19
CA ASN A 627 0.98 15.80 -25.91
C ASN A 627 -0.56 15.81 -25.84
N LEU A 628 -1.19 16.89 -26.31
CA LEU A 628 -2.65 16.98 -26.35
C LEU A 628 -3.27 15.90 -27.25
N LEU A 629 -2.71 15.67 -28.44
CA LEU A 629 -3.15 14.60 -29.34
C LEU A 629 -2.97 13.21 -28.72
N ALA A 630 -1.86 12.96 -28.03
CA ALA A 630 -1.65 11.72 -27.31
C ALA A 630 -2.74 11.47 -26.26
N ILE A 631 -3.11 12.51 -25.50
CA ILE A 631 -4.19 12.41 -24.53
C ILE A 631 -5.55 12.21 -25.19
N ILE A 632 -5.84 12.93 -26.28
CA ILE A 632 -7.07 12.73 -27.05
C ILE A 632 -7.17 11.28 -27.51
N PHE A 633 -6.09 10.69 -28.03
CA PHE A 633 -6.09 9.28 -28.43
C PHE A 633 -6.31 8.33 -27.26
N ILE A 634 -5.63 8.54 -26.13
CA ILE A 634 -5.88 7.74 -24.92
C ILE A 634 -7.35 7.85 -24.52
N VAL A 635 -7.92 9.05 -24.46
CA VAL A 635 -9.33 9.27 -24.08
C VAL A 635 -10.28 8.62 -25.09
N LEU A 636 -10.06 8.78 -26.39
CA LEU A 636 -10.91 8.18 -27.43
C LEU A 636 -10.87 6.65 -27.36
N VAL A 637 -9.68 6.07 -27.22
CA VAL A 637 -9.51 4.62 -27.10
C VAL A 637 -10.06 4.12 -25.77
N ASP A 638 -9.88 4.86 -24.68
CA ASP A 638 -10.51 4.59 -23.39
C ASP A 638 -12.04 4.64 -23.48
N LEU A 639 -12.63 5.49 -24.34
CA LEU A 639 -14.08 5.54 -24.57
C LEU A 639 -14.57 4.37 -25.43
N VAL A 640 -13.80 3.94 -26.44
CA VAL A 640 -14.15 2.80 -27.31
C VAL A 640 -14.00 1.47 -26.59
N PHE A 641 -12.92 1.31 -25.82
CA PHE A 641 -12.62 0.12 -25.03
C PHE A 641 -12.98 0.31 -23.56
N ALA A 642 -13.89 1.24 -23.27
CA ALA A 642 -14.31 1.56 -21.91
C ALA A 642 -14.61 0.26 -21.17
N SER A 643 -13.89 0.05 -20.07
CA SER A 643 -14.18 -1.08 -19.20
C SER A 643 -15.61 -0.97 -18.70
N GLU A 644 -16.07 -2.05 -18.07
CA GLU A 644 -17.13 -1.91 -17.08
C GLU A 644 -16.84 -0.71 -16.17
N ARG A 645 -17.89 0.03 -15.83
CA ARG A 645 -17.76 1.30 -15.10
C ARG A 645 -17.13 1.02 -13.74
N ALA A 646 -16.38 1.99 -13.21
CA ALA A 646 -15.76 1.86 -11.90
C ALA A 646 -16.79 1.46 -10.83
N SER A 647 -17.98 2.05 -10.89
CA SER A 647 -19.09 1.73 -10.00
C SER A 647 -19.64 0.32 -10.17
N ASP A 648 -19.74 -0.18 -11.41
CA ASP A 648 -20.21 -1.55 -11.67
C ASP A 648 -19.19 -2.56 -11.15
N MET A 649 -17.90 -2.30 -11.41
CA MET A 649 -16.80 -3.12 -10.90
C MET A 649 -16.74 -3.09 -9.38
N ALA A 650 -16.92 -1.93 -8.74
CA ALA A 650 -16.96 -1.78 -7.29
C ALA A 650 -18.14 -2.54 -6.69
N ALA A 651 -19.34 -2.39 -7.26
CA ALA A 651 -20.55 -3.10 -6.83
C ALA A 651 -20.37 -4.63 -6.97
N ALA A 652 -19.99 -5.11 -8.16
CA ALA A 652 -19.79 -6.54 -8.41
C ALA A 652 -18.70 -7.14 -7.51
N LYS A 653 -17.55 -6.45 -7.34
CA LYS A 653 -16.47 -6.94 -6.49
C LYS A 653 -16.82 -6.88 -5.00
N SER A 654 -17.63 -5.91 -4.57
CA SER A 654 -18.15 -5.89 -3.20
C SER A 654 -19.08 -7.09 -2.92
N GLN A 655 -19.87 -7.51 -3.92
CA GLN A 655 -20.72 -8.69 -3.85
C GLN A 655 -19.90 -9.98 -3.82
N ASP A 656 -18.90 -10.11 -4.72
CA ASP A 656 -17.95 -11.24 -4.72
C ASP A 656 -17.22 -11.39 -3.37
N LEU A 657 -16.75 -10.27 -2.82
CA LEU A 657 -16.10 -10.24 -1.51
C LEU A 657 -17.06 -10.69 -0.41
N TRP A 658 -18.29 -10.19 -0.41
CA TRP A 658 -19.30 -10.59 0.57
C TRP A 658 -19.65 -12.08 0.49
N VAL A 659 -19.76 -12.63 -0.71
CA VAL A 659 -19.96 -14.07 -0.91
C VAL A 659 -18.78 -14.87 -0.33
N THR A 660 -17.55 -14.38 -0.50
CA THR A 660 -16.35 -15.00 0.08
C THR A 660 -16.38 -14.98 1.61
N ILE A 661 -16.74 -13.83 2.21
CA ILE A 661 -16.94 -13.69 3.66
C ILE A 661 -18.02 -14.65 4.16
N LYS A 662 -19.17 -14.72 3.45
CA LYS A 662 -20.27 -15.62 3.76
C LYS A 662 -19.82 -17.07 3.75
N LEU A 663 -19.10 -17.50 2.71
CA LEU A 663 -18.58 -18.86 2.63
C LEU A 663 -17.61 -19.16 3.77
N GLY A 664 -16.69 -18.25 4.08
CA GLY A 664 -15.78 -18.38 5.22
C GLY A 664 -16.53 -18.57 6.55
N ALA A 665 -17.54 -17.73 6.82
CA ALA A 665 -18.35 -17.84 8.02
C ALA A 665 -19.16 -19.15 8.10
N MET A 666 -19.71 -19.62 6.97
CA MET A 666 -20.42 -20.90 6.93
C MET A 666 -19.46 -22.08 7.13
N ASP A 667 -18.25 -22.00 6.56
CA ASP A 667 -17.22 -23.03 6.68
C ASP A 667 -16.72 -23.14 8.13
N VAL A 668 -16.66 -22.02 8.85
CA VAL A 668 -16.36 -21.97 10.28
C VAL A 668 -17.45 -22.63 11.15
N LEU A 669 -18.70 -22.69 10.68
CA LEU A 669 -19.78 -23.38 11.37
C LEU A 669 -19.94 -24.86 10.96
N ASP A 670 -19.32 -25.30 9.86
CA ASP A 670 -19.40 -26.68 9.36
C ASP A 670 -18.41 -27.63 10.07
N PRO A 671 -18.85 -28.62 10.88
CA PRO A 671 -17.97 -29.47 11.67
C PRO A 671 -16.98 -30.32 10.85
N ASP A 672 -17.23 -30.57 9.57
CA ASP A 672 -16.40 -31.44 8.73
C ASP A 672 -15.34 -30.68 7.93
N LYS A 673 -15.50 -29.36 7.79
CA LYS A 673 -14.50 -28.52 7.13
C LYS A 673 -13.33 -28.19 8.06
N LYS A 674 -12.13 -28.19 7.46
CA LYS A 674 -10.92 -27.68 8.11
C LYS A 674 -11.00 -26.16 8.21
N VAL A 675 -10.35 -25.60 9.22
CA VAL A 675 -10.26 -24.14 9.32
C VAL A 675 -9.27 -23.62 8.29
N THR A 676 -9.68 -22.61 7.53
CA THR A 676 -8.83 -21.84 6.62
C THR A 676 -8.71 -20.42 7.14
N LEU A 677 -7.48 -19.92 7.34
CA LEU A 677 -7.26 -18.54 7.78
C LEU A 677 -7.41 -17.58 6.60
N SER A 678 -8.57 -16.95 6.47
CA SER A 678 -8.93 -16.14 5.29
C SER A 678 -8.51 -14.66 5.39
N SER A 679 -8.10 -14.19 6.58
CA SER A 679 -7.86 -12.77 6.88
C SER A 679 -7.03 -12.02 5.84
N VAL A 680 -5.87 -12.55 5.43
CA VAL A 680 -4.95 -11.88 4.49
C VAL A 680 -5.53 -11.77 3.08
N THR A 681 -6.21 -12.82 2.62
CA THR A 681 -6.85 -12.85 1.31
C THR A 681 -8.01 -11.85 1.27
N LEU A 682 -8.85 -11.85 2.31
CA LEU A 682 -9.97 -10.92 2.43
C LEU A 682 -9.51 -9.47 2.57
N GLU A 683 -8.38 -9.21 3.25
CA GLU A 683 -7.77 -7.88 3.35
C GLU A 683 -7.34 -7.33 1.99
N THR A 684 -6.72 -8.18 1.18
CA THR A 684 -6.25 -7.81 -0.15
C THR A 684 -7.43 -7.49 -1.07
N GLU A 685 -8.47 -8.33 -1.06
CA GLU A 685 -9.69 -8.10 -1.85
C GLU A 685 -10.48 -6.89 -1.34
N LEU A 686 -10.57 -6.65 -0.02
CA LEU A 686 -11.21 -5.45 0.52
C LEU A 686 -10.48 -4.17 0.07
N SER A 687 -9.14 -4.15 0.17
CA SER A 687 -8.33 -3.02 -0.30
C SER A 687 -8.54 -2.74 -1.79
N ARG A 688 -8.76 -3.80 -2.58
CA ARG A 688 -9.11 -3.69 -4.00
C ARG A 688 -10.50 -3.10 -4.22
N VAL A 689 -11.51 -3.54 -3.46
CA VAL A 689 -12.87 -3.00 -3.52
C VAL A 689 -12.90 -1.52 -3.09
N GLU A 690 -12.18 -1.17 -2.03
CA GLU A 690 -12.03 0.22 -1.56
C GLU A 690 -11.42 1.11 -2.64
N SER A 691 -10.35 0.64 -3.29
CA SER A 691 -9.73 1.33 -4.42
C SER A 691 -10.74 1.59 -5.54
N LEU A 692 -11.52 0.58 -5.95
CA LEU A 692 -12.56 0.73 -6.97
C LEU A 692 -13.67 1.71 -6.54
N GLY A 693 -14.06 1.70 -5.26
CA GLY A 693 -15.04 2.65 -4.70
C GLY A 693 -14.58 4.10 -4.80
N ARG A 694 -13.30 4.36 -4.50
CA ARG A 694 -12.69 5.69 -4.70
C ARG A 694 -12.58 6.07 -6.18
N GLU A 695 -12.41 5.11 -7.07
CA GLU A 695 -12.48 5.41 -8.51
C GLU A 695 -13.89 5.76 -8.96
N ALA A 696 -14.91 5.08 -8.40
CA ALA A 696 -16.31 5.32 -8.69
C ALA A 696 -16.80 6.70 -8.23
N SER A 697 -16.22 7.27 -7.17
CA SER A 697 -16.54 8.64 -6.73
C SER A 697 -16.06 9.72 -7.71
N HIS A 698 -15.04 9.41 -8.51
CA HIS A 698 -14.52 10.29 -9.57
C HIS A 698 -15.12 10.04 -10.96
N GLU A 699 -16.07 9.11 -11.08
CA GLU A 699 -16.71 8.78 -12.35
C GLU A 699 -17.66 9.91 -12.80
N PRO A 700 -17.61 10.35 -14.08
CA PRO A 700 -18.56 11.33 -14.59
C PRO A 700 -19.98 10.75 -14.71
N ARG A 701 -20.94 11.36 -14.00
CA ARG A 701 -22.34 10.91 -13.92
C ARG A 701 -23.32 11.97 -14.40
N TYR A 702 -23.60 11.98 -15.71
CA TYR A 702 -24.46 12.99 -16.34
C TYR A 702 -25.97 12.77 -16.13
N HIS A 703 -26.43 11.51 -16.17
CA HIS A 703 -27.85 11.12 -16.10
C HIS A 703 -28.17 10.23 -14.89
N ARG A 704 -27.16 9.99 -14.04
CA ARG A 704 -27.21 9.08 -12.89
C ARG A 704 -27.02 9.86 -11.61
N ILE A 705 -27.50 9.32 -10.51
CA ILE A 705 -27.24 9.89 -9.19
C ILE A 705 -25.74 9.80 -8.86
N ALA A 706 -25.25 10.73 -8.04
CA ALA A 706 -23.88 10.69 -7.54
C ALA A 706 -23.57 9.33 -6.88
N TRP A 707 -22.32 8.89 -6.98
CA TRP A 707 -21.88 7.68 -6.29
C TRP A 707 -22.10 7.83 -4.78
N ARG A 708 -22.64 6.80 -4.14
CA ARG A 708 -23.00 6.82 -2.72
C ARG A 708 -21.77 6.52 -1.86
N GLU A 709 -20.73 7.34 -2.00
CA GLU A 709 -19.40 7.12 -1.41
C GLU A 709 -19.46 6.82 0.10
N GLN A 710 -20.15 7.66 0.87
CA GLN A 710 -20.28 7.49 2.32
C GLN A 710 -20.94 6.16 2.72
N MET A 711 -21.94 5.72 1.96
CA MET A 711 -22.66 4.47 2.17
C MET A 711 -21.81 3.26 1.79
N PHE A 712 -21.03 3.39 0.71
CA PHE A 712 -20.08 2.39 0.27
C PHE A 712 -18.95 2.22 1.30
N ASP A 713 -18.34 3.31 1.73
CA ASP A 713 -17.28 3.32 2.76
C ASP A 713 -17.78 2.74 4.09
N ALA A 714 -19.00 3.10 4.50
CA ALA A 714 -19.63 2.51 5.69
C ALA A 714 -19.83 1.00 5.51
N THR A 715 -20.27 0.55 4.34
CA THR A 715 -20.44 -0.86 4.04
C THR A 715 -19.11 -1.62 4.08
N LEU A 716 -18.04 -1.06 3.52
CA LEU A 716 -16.71 -1.66 3.59
C LEU A 716 -16.18 -1.72 5.02
N LYS A 717 -16.45 -0.70 5.84
CA LYS A 717 -16.12 -0.74 7.27
C LYS A 717 -16.83 -1.89 7.97
N GLU A 718 -18.11 -2.10 7.71
CA GLU A 718 -18.88 -3.21 8.28
C GLU A 718 -18.37 -4.58 7.78
N MET A 719 -18.04 -4.70 6.48
CA MET A 719 -17.42 -5.92 5.94
C MET A 719 -16.06 -6.21 6.61
N GLN A 720 -15.27 -5.18 6.86
CA GLN A 720 -14.00 -5.28 7.57
C GLN A 720 -14.19 -5.74 9.02
N GLU A 721 -15.23 -5.28 9.70
CA GLU A 721 -15.55 -5.72 11.06
C GLU A 721 -16.02 -7.19 11.10
N VAL A 722 -16.83 -7.61 10.13
CA VAL A 722 -17.20 -9.03 9.94
C VAL A 722 -15.96 -9.88 9.65
N ARG A 723 -15.01 -9.38 8.84
CA ARG A 723 -13.71 -10.03 8.58
C ARG A 723 -12.93 -10.25 9.88
N TYR A 724 -12.86 -9.26 10.78
CA TYR A 724 -12.16 -9.42 12.05
C TYR A 724 -12.82 -10.44 12.97
N ALA A 725 -14.16 -10.45 13.05
CA ALA A 725 -14.90 -11.46 13.80
C ALA A 725 -14.67 -12.87 13.22
N LEU A 726 -14.71 -12.99 11.89
CA LEU A 726 -14.43 -14.26 11.20
C LEU A 726 -13.00 -14.75 11.46
N SER A 727 -11.99 -13.88 11.30
CA SER A 727 -10.59 -14.23 11.56
C SER A 727 -10.36 -14.67 13.01
N THR A 728 -11.06 -14.04 13.95
CA THR A 728 -11.02 -14.42 15.36
C THR A 728 -11.60 -15.82 15.59
N LEU A 729 -12.76 -16.11 15.00
CA LEU A 729 -13.37 -17.44 15.06
C LEU A 729 -12.48 -18.51 14.42
N GLU A 730 -11.94 -18.25 13.23
CA GLU A 730 -11.01 -19.14 12.55
C GLU A 730 -9.83 -19.47 13.48
N ARG A 731 -9.18 -18.45 14.06
CA ARG A 731 -8.03 -18.68 14.94
C ARG A 731 -8.39 -19.45 16.22
N ILE A 732 -9.53 -19.18 16.84
CA ILE A 732 -9.92 -19.84 18.09
C ILE A 732 -10.36 -21.28 17.84
N LEU A 733 -11.11 -21.52 16.77
CA LEU A 733 -11.64 -22.85 16.45
C LEU A 733 -10.59 -23.78 15.83
N ALA A 734 -9.50 -23.27 15.27
CA ALA A 734 -8.41 -24.09 14.75
C ALA A 734 -7.58 -24.75 15.87
N GLU A 735 -7.39 -26.07 15.81
CA GLU A 735 -6.43 -26.78 16.66
C GLU A 735 -5.05 -26.11 16.58
N ASN A 736 -4.49 -25.72 17.73
CA ASN A 736 -3.23 -24.96 17.85
C ASN A 736 -3.20 -23.59 17.14
N GLY A 737 -4.27 -23.20 16.44
CA GLY A 737 -4.39 -21.91 15.73
C GLY A 737 -3.64 -21.89 14.42
N GLN A 738 -3.53 -23.06 13.79
CA GLN A 738 -2.82 -23.22 12.53
C GLN A 738 -3.81 -23.26 11.37
N ASP A 739 -3.40 -22.67 10.26
CA ASP A 739 -4.13 -22.75 9.01
C ASP A 739 -4.19 -24.19 8.49
N GLY A 740 -5.34 -24.61 7.99
CA GLY A 740 -5.60 -25.99 7.55
C GLY A 740 -5.75 -27.01 8.68
N ALA A 741 -5.74 -26.57 9.95
CA ALA A 741 -5.97 -27.46 11.08
C ALA A 741 -7.42 -27.93 11.14
N LYS A 742 -7.65 -29.05 11.84
CA LYS A 742 -9.00 -29.45 12.22
C LYS A 742 -9.54 -28.48 13.27
N LYS A 743 -10.87 -28.46 13.41
CA LYS A 743 -11.51 -27.73 14.49
C LYS A 743 -11.24 -28.41 15.84
N VAL A 744 -11.10 -27.61 16.90
CA VAL A 744 -10.90 -28.11 18.27
C VAL A 744 -11.92 -29.22 18.55
N PRO A 745 -11.50 -30.40 19.05
CA PRO A 745 -12.35 -31.58 19.16
C PRO A 745 -13.67 -31.31 19.88
N TYR A 746 -13.61 -30.54 20.96
CA TYR A 746 -14.77 -30.08 21.73
C TYR A 746 -15.81 -29.36 20.87
N PHE A 747 -15.39 -28.38 20.06
CA PHE A 747 -16.32 -27.67 19.17
C PHE A 747 -16.85 -28.58 18.07
N ARG A 748 -15.97 -29.40 17.49
CA ARG A 748 -16.31 -30.25 16.35
C ARG A 748 -17.34 -31.32 16.67
N SER A 749 -17.14 -32.07 17.76
CA SER A 749 -18.00 -33.20 18.12
C SER A 749 -19.24 -32.78 18.91
N THR A 750 -19.17 -31.62 19.57
CA THR A 750 -20.15 -31.26 20.60
C THR A 750 -20.89 -29.97 20.23
N VAL A 751 -20.20 -28.82 20.28
CA VAL A 751 -20.86 -27.51 20.16
C VAL A 751 -21.50 -27.31 18.79
N LEU A 752 -20.76 -27.58 17.70
CA LEU A 752 -21.24 -27.37 16.33
C LEU A 752 -22.33 -28.37 15.90
N GLN A 753 -22.48 -29.48 16.64
CA GLN A 753 -23.52 -30.49 16.38
C GLN A 753 -24.84 -30.17 17.10
N THR A 754 -24.86 -29.18 18.01
CA THR A 754 -26.08 -28.79 18.73
C THR A 754 -27.13 -28.20 17.80
N SER A 755 -28.40 -28.47 18.13
CA SER A 755 -29.52 -27.94 17.36
C SER A 755 -29.58 -26.41 17.39
N ALA A 756 -29.16 -25.80 18.50
CA ALA A 756 -29.11 -24.36 18.65
C ALA A 756 -28.07 -23.69 17.73
N VAL A 757 -26.87 -24.26 17.58
CA VAL A 757 -25.87 -23.74 16.62
C VAL A 757 -26.35 -23.91 15.18
N GLN A 758 -27.03 -25.00 14.83
CA GLN A 758 -27.60 -25.17 13.49
C GLN A 758 -28.68 -24.14 13.17
N GLN A 759 -29.55 -23.83 14.15
CA GLN A 759 -30.54 -22.75 14.02
C GLN A 759 -29.85 -21.39 13.86
N TRP A 760 -28.83 -21.12 14.65
CA TRP A 760 -28.05 -19.89 14.53
C TRP A 760 -27.38 -19.77 13.16
N ALA A 761 -26.73 -20.83 12.69
CA ALA A 761 -26.13 -20.88 11.35
C ALA A 761 -27.15 -20.59 10.25
N ALA A 762 -28.40 -21.05 10.41
CA ALA A 762 -29.49 -20.75 9.48
C ALA A 762 -29.88 -19.27 9.51
N VAL A 763 -30.02 -18.67 10.69
CA VAL A 763 -30.30 -17.22 10.86
C VAL A 763 -29.18 -16.37 10.25
N LEU A 764 -27.92 -16.73 10.51
CA LEU A 764 -26.76 -16.04 9.94
C LEU A 764 -26.70 -16.16 8.42
N ARG A 765 -26.99 -17.35 7.88
CA ARG A 765 -27.07 -17.57 6.43
C ARG A 765 -28.13 -16.70 5.79
N GLU A 766 -29.34 -16.68 6.35
CA GLU A 766 -30.45 -15.86 5.84
C GLU A 766 -30.11 -14.37 5.90
N LYS A 767 -29.49 -13.89 6.99
CA LYS A 767 -29.03 -12.51 7.09
C LYS A 767 -27.96 -12.19 6.04
N PHE A 768 -27.02 -13.09 5.81
CA PHE A 768 -25.96 -12.89 4.82
C PHE A 768 -26.51 -12.90 3.38
N ASP A 769 -27.53 -13.71 3.10
CA ASP A 769 -28.29 -13.69 1.85
C ASP A 769 -29.03 -12.37 1.64
N LEU A 770 -29.66 -11.85 2.71
CA LEU A 770 -30.29 -10.53 2.67
C LEU A 770 -29.26 -9.44 2.39
N ILE A 771 -28.13 -9.40 3.10
CA ILE A 771 -27.07 -8.41 2.86
C ILE A 771 -26.55 -8.52 1.42
N SER A 772 -26.33 -9.74 0.90
CA SER A 772 -25.91 -9.95 -0.47
C SER A 772 -26.88 -9.33 -1.49
N SER A 773 -28.18 -9.37 -1.19
CA SER A 773 -29.22 -8.72 -1.99
C SER A 773 -29.22 -7.20 -1.76
N LEU A 774 -28.97 -6.74 -0.53
CA LEU A 774 -28.87 -5.32 -0.18
C LEU A 774 -27.67 -4.60 -0.82
N LEU A 775 -26.59 -5.32 -1.14
CA LEU A 775 -25.42 -4.75 -1.84
C LEU A 775 -25.71 -4.34 -3.28
N GLU A 776 -26.77 -4.88 -3.89
CA GLU A 776 -27.24 -4.46 -5.23
C GLU A 776 -27.70 -3.00 -5.25
N VAL A 777 -27.85 -2.35 -4.10
CA VAL A 777 -28.11 -0.91 -3.99
C VAL A 777 -27.07 -0.06 -4.71
N PHE A 778 -25.83 -0.54 -4.78
CA PHE A 778 -24.75 0.16 -5.48
C PHE A 778 -24.90 0.11 -7.00
N SER A 779 -25.70 -0.82 -7.52
CA SER A 779 -26.13 -0.87 -8.92
C SER A 779 -27.40 -0.06 -9.18
N HIS A 780 -28.10 0.41 -8.14
CA HIS A 780 -29.32 1.22 -8.27
C HIS A 780 -29.00 2.71 -8.43
N GLU A 781 -28.91 3.15 -9.68
CA GLU A 781 -28.43 4.49 -10.06
C GLU A 781 -29.55 5.52 -10.33
N THR A 782 -30.80 5.21 -9.97
CA THR A 782 -31.96 6.10 -10.19
C THR A 782 -32.40 6.79 -8.88
N ASN A 783 -33.08 7.93 -9.01
CA ASN A 783 -33.75 8.61 -7.89
C ASN A 783 -35.01 7.88 -7.40
N GLN A 784 -35.42 6.79 -8.05
CA GLN A 784 -36.60 6.05 -7.62
C GLN A 784 -36.29 5.28 -6.34
N ARG A 785 -37.31 5.12 -5.50
CA ARG A 785 -37.22 4.25 -4.33
C ARG A 785 -36.79 2.85 -4.77
N TRP A 786 -35.82 2.28 -4.07
CA TRP A 786 -35.28 0.98 -4.42
C TRP A 786 -36.24 -0.14 -3.98
N PRO A 787 -36.76 -1.00 -4.89
CA PRO A 787 -37.82 -1.96 -4.55
C PRO A 787 -37.46 -2.97 -3.46
N MET A 788 -36.17 -3.29 -3.30
CA MET A 788 -35.70 -4.19 -2.24
C MET A 788 -36.02 -3.67 -0.84
N LEU A 789 -36.13 -2.35 -0.66
CA LEU A 789 -36.51 -1.75 0.63
C LEU A 789 -37.95 -2.08 1.06
N ASP A 790 -38.78 -2.57 0.13
CA ASP A 790 -40.16 -2.98 0.40
C ASP A 790 -40.28 -4.49 0.69
N ASP A 791 -39.18 -5.26 0.60
CA ASP A 791 -39.16 -6.67 1.00
C ASP A 791 -39.32 -6.77 2.53
N GLU A 792 -40.31 -7.55 2.97
CA GLU A 792 -40.60 -7.81 4.38
C GLU A 792 -39.35 -8.30 5.14
N LYS A 793 -38.46 -9.04 4.47
CA LYS A 793 -37.20 -9.53 5.03
C LYS A 793 -36.26 -8.40 5.48
N VAL A 794 -36.31 -7.22 4.86
CA VAL A 794 -35.49 -6.06 5.28
C VAL A 794 -35.91 -5.57 6.66
N THR A 795 -37.18 -5.74 7.02
CA THR A 795 -37.72 -5.35 8.34
C THR A 795 -37.58 -6.45 9.41
N LYS A 796 -37.12 -7.64 9.01
CA LYS A 796 -36.95 -8.79 9.91
C LYS A 796 -35.94 -8.48 11.01
N GLN A 797 -36.33 -8.70 12.26
CA GLN A 797 -35.47 -8.47 13.42
C GLN A 797 -34.57 -9.67 13.71
N PHE A 798 -33.54 -9.88 12.87
CA PHE A 798 -32.54 -10.96 13.03
C PHE A 798 -31.91 -11.00 14.43
N ARG A 799 -31.79 -9.85 15.10
CA ARG A 799 -31.28 -9.77 16.47
C ARG A 799 -32.13 -10.59 17.46
N VAL A 800 -33.46 -10.54 17.36
CA VAL A 800 -34.35 -11.27 18.28
C VAL A 800 -34.23 -12.77 18.07
N GLU A 801 -34.13 -13.22 16.82
CA GLU A 801 -33.91 -14.63 16.50
C GLU A 801 -32.54 -15.12 16.96
N SER A 802 -31.51 -14.29 16.80
CA SER A 802 -30.16 -14.56 17.34
C SER A 802 -30.16 -14.74 18.84
N GLU A 803 -30.74 -13.79 19.58
CA GLU A 803 -30.79 -13.84 21.05
C GLU A 803 -31.55 -15.07 21.55
N LYS A 804 -32.59 -15.48 20.82
CA LYS A 804 -33.32 -16.72 21.10
C LYS A 804 -32.44 -17.96 20.87
N ALA A 805 -31.76 -18.05 19.73
CA ALA A 805 -30.86 -19.18 19.43
C ALA A 805 -29.68 -19.25 20.41
N LYS A 806 -29.10 -18.09 20.75
CA LYS A 806 -28.06 -17.94 21.77
C LYS A 806 -28.54 -18.41 23.15
N SER A 807 -29.73 -17.99 23.58
CA SER A 807 -30.31 -18.42 24.85
C SER A 807 -30.55 -19.94 24.90
N GLN A 808 -31.02 -20.52 23.79
CA GLN A 808 -31.20 -21.98 23.68
C GLN A 808 -29.86 -22.72 23.72
N LEU A 809 -28.83 -22.21 23.04
CA LEU A 809 -27.49 -22.78 23.07
C LEU A 809 -26.92 -22.79 24.50
N LEU A 810 -27.05 -21.67 25.23
CA LEU A 810 -26.62 -21.59 26.62
C LEU A 810 -27.36 -22.61 27.51
N GLN A 811 -28.68 -22.77 27.32
CA GLN A 811 -29.46 -23.77 28.05
C GLN A 811 -29.01 -25.21 27.71
N GLU A 812 -28.73 -25.49 26.44
CA GLU A 812 -28.28 -26.80 25.97
C GLU A 812 -26.88 -27.14 26.52
N ILE A 813 -25.96 -26.16 26.56
CA ILE A 813 -24.61 -26.30 27.12
C ILE A 813 -24.65 -26.57 28.63
N VAL A 814 -25.51 -25.85 29.36
CA VAL A 814 -25.72 -26.09 30.79
C VAL A 814 -26.31 -27.48 31.03
N ARG A 815 -27.34 -27.85 30.26
CA ARG A 815 -28.05 -29.13 30.38
C ARG A 815 -27.14 -30.33 30.12
N LEU A 816 -26.32 -30.26 29.08
CA LEU A 816 -25.44 -31.34 28.67
C LEU A 816 -24.13 -31.39 29.48
N GLU A 817 -23.95 -30.47 30.43
CA GLU A 817 -22.72 -30.30 31.22
C GLU A 817 -21.46 -30.28 30.34
N LEU A 818 -21.56 -29.68 29.14
CA LEU A 818 -20.49 -29.77 28.14
C LEU A 818 -19.18 -29.13 28.62
N TYR A 819 -19.28 -28.16 29.52
CA TYR A 819 -18.13 -27.54 30.17
C TYR A 819 -17.35 -28.51 31.08
N LYS A 820 -17.99 -29.58 31.60
CA LYS A 820 -17.35 -30.63 32.42
C LYS A 820 -16.75 -31.76 31.58
N GLN A 821 -17.17 -31.91 30.33
CA GLN A 821 -16.76 -33.00 29.43
C GLN A 821 -15.54 -32.68 28.57
N GLY A 822 -14.84 -31.56 28.83
CA GLY A 822 -13.52 -31.32 28.25
C GLY A 822 -12.57 -32.49 28.57
N PRO A 823 -11.61 -32.83 27.70
CA PRO A 823 -10.76 -34.01 27.90
C PRO A 823 -10.13 -34.00 29.30
N LEU A 824 -10.48 -35.01 30.10
CA LEU A 824 -9.90 -35.35 31.40
C LEU A 824 -8.45 -35.87 31.26
N GLU A 825 -7.97 -36.07 30.04
CA GLU A 825 -6.53 -36.23 29.84
C GLU A 825 -5.85 -34.87 30.03
N PRO A 826 -4.75 -34.78 30.81
CA PRO A 826 -3.92 -33.60 30.86
C PRO A 826 -3.25 -33.40 29.50
N MET A 827 -3.99 -32.92 28.50
CA MET A 827 -3.39 -32.25 27.38
C MET A 827 -2.57 -31.09 27.95
N ASN A 828 -1.40 -30.85 27.35
CA ASN A 828 -0.53 -29.69 27.56
C ASN A 828 -1.23 -28.35 27.20
N ASN A 829 -2.46 -28.12 27.68
CA ASN A 829 -3.25 -26.92 27.45
C ASN A 829 -2.64 -25.81 28.30
N THR A 830 -1.89 -24.94 27.63
CA THR A 830 -0.97 -23.97 28.22
C THR A 830 -1.52 -22.54 28.21
N SER A 831 -2.74 -22.31 27.68
CA SER A 831 -3.28 -20.95 27.48
C SER A 831 -4.79 -20.81 27.75
N PHE A 832 -5.22 -19.60 28.12
CA PHE A 832 -6.64 -19.17 28.23
C PHE A 832 -7.44 -19.39 26.93
N ARG A 833 -6.73 -19.47 25.81
CA ARG A 833 -7.29 -19.84 24.51
C ARG A 833 -7.84 -21.27 24.47
N ASP A 834 -7.27 -22.17 25.26
CA ASP A 834 -7.65 -23.59 25.29
C ASP A 834 -8.80 -23.87 26.28
N ASP A 835 -9.25 -22.85 27.03
CA ASP A 835 -10.39 -22.95 27.94
C ASP A 835 -11.71 -23.01 27.14
N PRO A 836 -12.48 -24.10 27.25
CA PRO A 836 -13.75 -24.26 26.54
C PRO A 836 -14.76 -23.12 26.80
N LEU A 837 -14.78 -22.55 28.02
CA LEU A 837 -15.70 -21.47 28.38
C LEU A 837 -15.30 -20.16 27.71
N CYS A 838 -14.01 -19.85 27.69
CA CYS A 838 -13.46 -18.72 26.97
C CYS A 838 -13.75 -18.84 25.46
N MET A 839 -13.44 -19.99 24.86
CA MET A 839 -13.69 -20.23 23.43
C MET A 839 -15.18 -20.09 23.10
N LEU A 840 -16.07 -20.62 23.95
CA LEU A 840 -17.51 -20.47 23.78
C LEU A 840 -17.93 -19.00 23.88
N SER A 841 -17.47 -18.29 24.89
CA SER A 841 -17.79 -16.87 25.08
C SER A 841 -17.36 -16.02 23.88
N ILE A 842 -16.19 -16.27 23.31
CA ILE A 842 -15.72 -15.56 22.12
C ILE A 842 -16.47 -16.02 20.87
N PHE A 843 -16.82 -17.31 20.77
CA PHE A 843 -17.68 -17.81 19.71
C PHE A 843 -19.00 -17.05 19.68
N LEU A 844 -19.67 -16.93 20.84
CA LEU A 844 -20.91 -16.17 20.98
C LEU A 844 -20.71 -14.69 20.59
N ALA A 845 -19.68 -14.05 21.12
CA ALA A 845 -19.41 -12.64 20.88
C ALA A 845 -19.12 -12.33 19.39
N CYS A 846 -18.30 -13.15 18.72
CA CYS A 846 -17.99 -12.97 17.31
C CYS A 846 -19.17 -13.31 16.40
N SER A 847 -19.94 -14.35 16.73
CA SER A 847 -21.16 -14.68 15.99
C SER A 847 -22.24 -13.61 16.12
N ASP A 848 -22.40 -13.01 17.30
CA ASP A 848 -23.27 -11.85 17.50
C ASP A 848 -22.74 -10.62 16.76
N ALA A 849 -21.43 -10.38 16.76
CA ALA A 849 -20.84 -9.30 15.98
C ALA A 849 -21.20 -9.42 14.51
N MET A 850 -21.03 -10.59 13.90
CA MET A 850 -21.42 -10.83 12.50
C MET A 850 -22.93 -10.65 12.25
N LEU A 851 -23.77 -10.83 13.27
CA LEU A 851 -25.23 -10.67 13.19
C LEU A 851 -25.75 -9.29 13.55
N VAL A 852 -25.01 -8.46 14.27
CA VAL A 852 -25.39 -7.08 14.55
C VAL A 852 -24.88 -6.17 13.44
N LEU A 853 -23.63 -6.39 13.03
CA LEU A 853 -22.97 -5.68 11.95
C LEU A 853 -23.68 -5.97 10.61
N GLY A 854 -23.86 -4.95 9.78
CA GLY A 854 -24.69 -5.02 8.57
C GLY A 854 -26.20 -4.81 8.77
N CYS A 855 -26.64 -4.22 9.89
CA CYS A 855 -28.01 -3.71 9.99
C CYS A 855 -28.13 -2.35 9.26
N PRO A 856 -29.06 -2.17 8.30
CA PRO A 856 -29.30 -0.87 7.66
C PRO A 856 -29.75 0.25 8.63
N GLY A 857 -30.05 -0.08 9.89
CA GLY A 857 -30.31 0.91 10.95
C GLY A 857 -29.14 1.87 11.23
N SER A 858 -27.88 1.45 10.99
CA SER A 858 -26.72 2.36 11.08
C SER A 858 -26.70 3.41 9.96
N TRP A 859 -27.31 3.10 8.81
CA TRP A 859 -27.44 4.03 7.68
C TRP A 859 -28.38 5.20 7.99
N SER A 860 -29.37 4.99 8.87
CA SER A 860 -30.30 6.04 9.31
C SER A 860 -29.71 7.00 10.37
N ARG A 861 -28.68 6.59 11.13
CA ARG A 861 -28.17 7.39 12.26
C ARG A 861 -27.17 8.47 11.86
N ASN A 862 -26.50 8.34 10.71
CA ASN A 862 -25.49 9.30 10.25
C ASN A 862 -25.87 10.09 8.98
N GLY A 863 -26.99 9.77 8.33
CA GLY A 863 -27.46 10.44 7.12
C GLY A 863 -28.70 11.28 7.37
N GLY A 864 -28.53 12.50 7.89
CA GLY A 864 -29.59 13.52 7.97
C GLY A 864 -29.91 14.16 6.61
N GLY A 865 -30.08 13.36 5.56
CA GLY A 865 -30.52 13.79 4.24
C GLY A 865 -31.79 13.03 3.84
N PRO A 866 -32.79 13.69 3.23
CA PRO A 866 -34.02 13.01 2.85
C PRO A 866 -33.70 11.95 1.78
N ALA A 867 -34.06 10.70 2.09
CA ALA A 867 -34.13 9.61 1.13
C ALA A 867 -35.23 9.86 0.09
#